data_AF-A0A7C1WJ55-F1
#
_entry.id   AF-A0A7C1WJ55-F1
#
_cell.length_a   1.000
_cell.length_b   1.000
_cell.length_c   1.000
_cell.angle_alpha   90.00
_cell.angle_beta   90.00
_cell.angle_gamma   90.00
#
_symmetry.space_group_name_H-M   'P 1'
#
loop_
_entity.id
_entity.type
_entity.pdbx_description
1 polymer ?
#
loop_
_entity_poly.entity_id
_entity_poly.type
_entity_poly.pdbx_seq_one_letter_code
_entity_poly.pdbx_strand_id
1 'polypeptide(L)'
;MRMREEEGGMVGGAGRVRLGIVLWALATLGLLVADASASQEKEPAPSPLQEQVDPAAGSEETDPPPAKQETPQESGEEQTPEAAAEESPPDADPGTSDGEGAAAEEAAPPGAGQPEARVADPPTDPPTGTNSPVAPSYSAPSQGESQLARWLGSGLAERVSLGKSRGGRDILAVQIGAPGPTPLAERATILLVGGLDGISVSGSQAVLAIADSLLANADKLPEGVTFLCVPWANPDGLARRLEGRASDGRNDRPIDDDRDGTVDEDGPDDLDGDGLVLEMLIEDPDGPWVRAEGGRFLHRARPGEAPRYLRVPEGRDDDGDGLYNEDPVGGVVLDRSFPVNWRGPWTGVRSGPSPLSEPAARALADLAISRRLAISLVFQGNHGLLATPGGMKPAGGVLSLPLPSDDPAYRTLVESFSKSTGRIQAEPFTLAELHDGDGESGAAVDWFYAALGSLSAEVAVWGPSVDRVAALDSRAFPKPGFTRRPAERGGAEPAEAAALEPDLEHAWASWLDEARGGLGFVEWQPVDLGGGRSALVGGWQPFTCVNPPPDLLPTAVAGLDRFVLDLAARLPRLEVEVIEERRSGRVAILRARVRNLGGLPSGVGPSGPRTDTRLRLELPSGVELLAGERELDLGHLPAQGSSATIDWLLMAPEDSVFSLVIESPWAAPLKKEIRL
;
A
#
# COMPACT_ATOMS: atom_id res chain seq x y z
N MET A 1 49.07 -0.12 30.21
CA MET A 1 50.29 -0.42 30.98
C MET A 1 50.36 0.59 32.12
N ARG A 2 50.15 0.27 33.40
CA ARG A 2 49.77 -0.99 34.10
C ARG A 2 48.23 -1.00 34.35
N MET A 3 47.47 -2.06 34.70
CA MET A 3 47.64 -3.35 35.41
C MET A 3 47.58 -3.30 36.96
N ARG A 4 46.54 -3.95 37.52
CA ARG A 4 46.29 -4.32 38.94
C ARG A 4 46.07 -3.13 39.90
N GLU A 5 45.60 -3.27 41.15
CA GLU A 5 45.43 -4.41 42.10
C GLU A 5 44.11 -4.19 42.91
N GLU A 6 43.35 -5.16 43.46
CA GLU A 6 43.01 -6.56 43.12
C GLU A 6 41.68 -6.95 43.91
N GLU A 7 41.18 -8.20 43.91
CA GLU A 7 39.81 -8.56 44.36
C GLU A 7 39.55 -8.69 45.89
N GLY A 8 38.28 -8.55 46.33
CA GLY A 8 37.80 -8.98 47.65
C GLY A 8 36.36 -8.56 47.97
N GLY A 9 35.47 -9.49 48.33
CA GLY A 9 34.03 -9.19 48.56
C GLY A 9 33.36 -9.99 49.68
N MET A 10 32.13 -9.62 50.05
CA MET A 10 31.23 -10.46 50.85
C MET A 10 29.75 -10.02 50.80
N VAL A 11 28.87 -11.01 50.62
CA VAL A 11 27.52 -11.20 51.21
C VAL A 11 26.76 -9.98 51.77
N GLY A 12 25.54 -9.74 51.25
CA GLY A 12 24.37 -9.51 52.11
C GLY A 12 23.41 -8.34 51.81
N GLY A 13 22.18 -8.66 51.40
CA GLY A 13 20.96 -8.10 52.02
C GLY A 13 20.37 -6.75 51.54
N ALA A 14 19.18 -6.84 50.94
CA ALA A 14 18.04 -5.91 51.08
C ALA A 14 18.16 -4.40 50.73
N GLY A 15 17.60 -4.04 49.57
CA GLY A 15 16.35 -3.24 49.55
C GLY A 15 16.40 -1.71 49.67
N ARG A 16 16.33 -1.02 48.51
CA ARG A 16 15.58 0.24 48.24
C ARG A 16 15.67 0.53 46.73
N VAL A 17 14.59 0.42 45.96
CA VAL A 17 13.59 1.48 45.76
C VAL A 17 14.22 2.82 45.38
N ARG A 18 14.21 3.11 44.07
CA ARG A 18 14.16 4.47 43.52
C ARG A 18 13.08 4.53 42.45
N LEU A 19 11.96 5.12 42.81
CA LEU A 19 10.85 5.44 41.91
C LEU A 19 11.12 6.82 41.28
N GLY A 20 10.88 6.99 39.98
CA GLY A 20 10.97 8.31 39.34
C GLY A 20 10.93 8.29 37.81
N ILE A 21 10.10 9.17 37.23
CA ILE A 21 10.08 9.56 35.81
C ILE A 21 9.68 8.46 34.80
N VAL A 22 8.51 7.83 35.01
CA VAL A 22 7.61 7.40 33.90
C VAL A 22 6.16 7.61 34.37
N LEU A 23 5.60 8.82 34.21
CA LEU A 23 4.22 9.10 34.64
C LEU A 23 3.59 10.36 33.98
N TRP A 24 3.55 10.41 32.65
CA TRP A 24 2.82 11.45 31.90
C TRP A 24 2.32 11.00 30.51
N ALA A 25 1.84 9.75 30.39
CA ALA A 25 1.40 9.16 29.11
C ALA A 25 0.22 8.15 29.21
N LEU A 26 -0.50 8.07 30.34
CA LEU A 26 -1.52 7.04 30.61
C LEU A 26 -2.81 7.62 31.22
N ALA A 27 -3.33 8.71 30.65
CA ALA A 27 -4.48 9.45 31.20
C ALA A 27 -5.56 9.84 30.17
N THR A 28 -5.63 9.17 29.01
CA THR A 28 -6.56 9.58 27.93
C THR A 28 -7.20 8.43 27.14
N LEU A 29 -7.29 7.21 27.68
CA LEU A 29 -8.05 6.12 27.04
C LEU A 29 -8.68 5.19 28.09
N GLY A 30 -9.96 5.41 28.44
CA GLY A 30 -10.62 4.52 29.41
C GLY A 30 -11.90 5.03 30.10
N LEU A 31 -12.88 5.57 29.35
CA LEU A 31 -14.27 5.72 29.84
C LEU A 31 -15.23 6.15 28.71
N LEU A 32 -16.01 5.22 28.13
CA LEU A 32 -17.43 5.41 27.75
C LEU A 32 -18.08 4.10 27.23
N VAL A 33 -18.76 3.35 28.11
CA VAL A 33 -19.93 2.52 27.75
C VAL A 33 -20.88 2.52 28.95
N ALA A 34 -22.01 3.21 28.84
CA ALA A 34 -23.14 3.17 29.77
C ALA A 34 -24.41 3.64 29.01
N ASP A 35 -25.60 3.28 29.50
CA ASP A 35 -26.80 3.13 28.67
C ASP A 35 -27.98 4.05 29.06
N ALA A 36 -28.94 4.15 28.14
CA ALA A 36 -30.36 4.48 28.32
C ALA A 36 -30.82 5.92 28.69
N SER A 37 -31.40 6.56 27.67
CA SER A 37 -32.78 7.12 27.67
C SER A 37 -33.15 8.40 28.44
N ALA A 38 -33.59 9.38 27.64
CA ALA A 38 -34.75 10.28 27.83
C ALA A 38 -34.77 11.31 28.99
N SER A 39 -34.66 12.59 28.61
CA SER A 39 -35.73 13.59 28.77
C SER A 39 -35.45 14.86 27.95
N GLN A 40 -36.50 15.62 27.59
CA GLN A 40 -36.35 16.99 27.08
C GLN A 40 -36.27 17.97 28.25
N GLU A 41 -35.38 18.97 28.18
CA GLU A 41 -35.73 20.34 28.58
C GLU A 41 -34.82 21.40 27.94
N LYS A 42 -35.17 22.68 28.13
CA LYS A 42 -34.76 23.84 27.31
C LYS A 42 -33.32 24.32 27.51
N GLU A 43 -32.84 25.04 26.49
CA GLU A 43 -31.74 26.02 26.59
C GLU A 43 -31.98 27.08 27.69
N PRO A 44 -30.91 27.76 28.14
CA PRO A 44 -30.69 29.11 27.59
C PRO A 44 -29.24 29.40 27.19
N ALA A 45 -29.06 30.24 26.17
CA ALA A 45 -27.76 30.74 25.73
C ALA A 45 -27.26 31.95 26.55
N PRO A 46 -25.92 32.15 26.66
CA PRO A 46 -25.31 33.41 27.07
C PRO A 46 -24.81 34.24 25.86
N SER A 47 -24.87 35.57 25.98
CA SER A 47 -24.43 36.54 24.95
C SER A 47 -22.91 36.73 24.86
N PRO A 48 -22.38 37.26 23.74
CA PRO A 48 -20.93 37.48 23.57
C PRO A 48 -20.38 38.64 24.42
N LEU A 49 -19.06 38.64 24.62
CA LEU A 49 -18.30 39.78 25.13
C LEU A 49 -17.36 40.29 24.03
N GLN A 50 -17.34 41.61 23.86
CA GLN A 50 -16.48 42.31 22.91
C GLN A 50 -15.11 42.64 23.54
N GLU A 51 -14.07 42.56 22.69
CA GLU A 51 -13.15 43.67 22.42
C GLU A 51 -12.50 44.42 23.61
N GLN A 52 -11.19 44.28 23.73
CA GLN A 52 -10.34 45.37 24.22
C GLN A 52 -9.03 45.42 23.43
N VAL A 53 -8.80 46.55 22.78
CA VAL A 53 -7.58 46.93 22.04
C VAL A 53 -6.93 48.08 22.81
N ASP A 54 -5.59 48.07 22.95
CA ASP A 54 -4.76 49.28 22.94
C ASP A 54 -3.25 48.91 22.86
N PRO A 55 -2.34 49.83 22.43
CA PRO A 55 -1.26 49.43 21.51
C PRO A 55 0.14 50.03 21.79
N ALA A 56 1.06 49.85 20.82
CA ALA A 56 2.36 50.55 20.63
C ALA A 56 3.47 50.23 21.67
N ALA A 57 4.78 50.33 21.40
CA ALA A 57 5.61 50.46 20.19
C ALA A 57 6.98 49.76 20.50
N GLY A 58 7.95 49.52 19.61
CA GLY A 58 8.14 49.88 18.20
C GLY A 58 9.54 50.47 17.97
N SER A 59 10.40 49.80 17.21
CA SER A 59 11.70 50.32 16.70
C SER A 59 12.29 49.40 15.61
N GLU A 60 12.76 49.97 14.52
CA GLU A 60 13.49 49.27 13.45
C GLU A 60 14.95 49.04 13.83
N GLU A 61 15.58 47.97 13.30
CA GLU A 61 16.99 48.04 12.87
C GLU A 61 17.24 47.00 11.77
N THR A 62 17.88 47.42 10.67
CA THR A 62 18.18 46.61 9.47
C THR A 62 19.64 46.79 9.09
N ASP A 63 20.36 45.74 8.71
CA ASP A 63 21.60 45.85 7.92
C ASP A 63 21.99 44.49 7.26
N PRO A 64 22.89 44.46 6.23
CA PRO A 64 22.82 43.48 5.13
C PRO A 64 24.03 42.50 5.07
N PRO A 65 24.03 41.52 4.14
CA PRO A 65 25.12 40.55 4.01
C PRO A 65 26.37 41.09 3.28
N PRO A 66 27.59 40.62 3.63
CA PRO A 66 28.82 40.93 2.90
C PRO A 66 28.98 40.06 1.63
N ALA A 67 29.57 40.63 0.58
CA ALA A 67 29.75 39.99 -0.72
C ALA A 67 31.17 39.40 -0.93
N LYS A 68 31.33 38.74 -2.09
CA LYS A 68 32.52 38.03 -2.60
C LYS A 68 33.84 38.82 -2.50
N GLN A 69 34.95 38.08 -2.45
CA GLN A 69 36.25 38.50 -2.99
C GLN A 69 36.71 37.48 -4.04
N GLU A 70 37.35 37.95 -5.11
CA GLU A 70 37.86 37.15 -6.24
C GLU A 70 39.40 37.28 -6.35
N THR A 71 39.97 36.57 -7.34
CA THR A 71 41.30 36.77 -7.97
C THR A 71 42.55 36.12 -7.32
N PRO A 72 43.61 35.84 -8.12
CA PRO A 72 43.59 35.25 -9.47
C PRO A 72 44.74 34.21 -9.70
N GLN A 73 44.93 33.79 -10.97
CA GLN A 73 46.12 33.12 -11.54
C GLN A 73 46.36 31.65 -11.07
N GLU A 74 47.09 30.79 -11.79
CA GLU A 74 47.95 31.04 -12.97
C GLU A 74 47.88 29.93 -14.05
N SER A 75 48.48 30.22 -15.21
CA SER A 75 48.51 29.43 -16.46
C SER A 75 49.39 28.18 -16.46
N GLY A 76 49.10 27.24 -17.37
CA GLY A 76 50.03 26.19 -17.82
C GLY A 76 49.68 25.67 -19.21
N GLU A 77 50.57 25.87 -20.19
CA GLU A 77 50.45 25.35 -21.56
C GLU A 77 51.21 24.02 -21.72
N GLU A 78 50.73 23.10 -22.57
CA GLU A 78 51.60 22.29 -23.44
C GLU A 78 50.86 21.80 -24.69
N GLN A 79 51.58 21.47 -25.78
CA GLN A 79 51.02 21.32 -27.13
C GLN A 79 51.52 20.08 -27.89
N THR A 80 50.58 19.25 -28.40
CA THR A 80 50.69 18.44 -29.65
C THR A 80 51.79 17.34 -29.70
N PRO A 81 52.00 16.54 -30.80
CA PRO A 81 51.24 16.34 -32.05
C PRO A 81 50.96 14.86 -32.49
N GLU A 82 50.14 14.73 -33.55
CA GLU A 82 50.16 13.78 -34.72
C GLU A 82 50.40 12.25 -34.61
N ALA A 83 49.46 11.48 -35.17
CA ALA A 83 49.58 10.61 -36.38
C ALA A 83 48.18 10.02 -36.72
N ALA A 84 47.56 10.12 -37.91
CA ALA A 84 47.91 9.70 -39.28
C ALA A 84 47.96 8.16 -39.48
N ALA A 85 47.52 7.52 -40.58
CA ALA A 85 46.58 7.81 -41.70
C ALA A 85 46.50 6.52 -42.60
N GLU A 86 45.79 6.57 -43.75
CA GLU A 86 45.83 5.59 -44.89
C GLU A 86 45.20 4.18 -44.65
N GLU A 87 44.60 3.46 -45.62
CA GLU A 87 44.16 3.76 -47.01
C GLU A 87 42.95 2.87 -47.45
N SER A 88 42.46 2.95 -48.71
CA SER A 88 41.22 2.25 -49.18
C SER A 88 41.33 1.56 -50.59
N PRO A 89 40.29 1.42 -51.45
CA PRO A 89 39.79 0.12 -51.98
C PRO A 89 40.30 -0.20 -53.42
N PRO A 90 39.58 -0.29 -54.58
CA PRO A 90 38.13 -0.36 -54.97
C PRO A 90 37.63 -1.84 -55.09
N ASP A 91 36.80 -2.41 -56.00
CA ASP A 91 36.06 -2.15 -57.29
C ASP A 91 34.97 -3.28 -57.44
N ALA A 92 33.95 -3.33 -58.32
CA ALA A 92 33.16 -2.33 -59.08
C ALA A 92 31.94 -2.97 -59.83
N ASP A 93 30.73 -2.43 -59.59
CA ASP A 93 29.75 -1.96 -60.61
C ASP A 93 28.96 -2.99 -61.53
N PRO A 94 28.08 -2.62 -62.51
CA PRO A 94 26.60 -2.65 -62.28
C PRO A 94 25.67 -3.12 -63.46
N GLY A 95 24.33 -3.00 -63.29
CA GLY A 95 23.52 -2.18 -64.24
C GLY A 95 22.26 -2.74 -64.96
N THR A 96 21.25 -1.85 -65.17
CA THR A 96 20.16 -1.83 -66.20
C THR A 96 18.97 -2.84 -66.11
N SER A 97 17.70 -2.53 -66.49
CA SER A 97 17.02 -1.25 -66.88
C SER A 97 15.46 -1.33 -66.96
N ASP A 98 14.77 -0.31 -66.44
CA ASP A 98 13.65 0.53 -66.98
C ASP A 98 12.34 -0.01 -67.64
N GLY A 99 11.24 0.76 -67.45
CA GLY A 99 9.99 0.71 -68.25
C GLY A 99 8.76 1.49 -67.67
N GLU A 100 8.24 2.51 -68.37
CA GLU A 100 7.11 3.40 -67.99
C GLU A 100 5.86 3.26 -68.91
N GLY A 101 4.68 3.88 -68.60
CA GLY A 101 3.64 4.16 -69.64
C GLY A 101 2.15 4.44 -69.32
N ALA A 102 1.81 5.59 -68.69
CA ALA A 102 0.63 6.48 -68.85
C ALA A 102 -0.84 6.05 -69.28
N ALA A 103 -1.82 6.38 -68.41
CA ALA A 103 -3.01 7.29 -68.53
C ALA A 103 -4.21 7.13 -69.53
N ALA A 104 -5.46 7.36 -69.01
CA ALA A 104 -6.69 8.03 -69.58
C ALA A 104 -8.00 7.58 -68.85
N GLU A 105 -9.22 8.14 -69.03
CA GLU A 105 -9.77 9.50 -68.74
C GLU A 105 -11.33 9.41 -68.51
N GLU A 106 -12.06 10.51 -68.26
CA GLU A 106 -13.47 10.61 -67.77
C GLU A 106 -14.61 10.06 -68.67
N ALA A 107 -15.81 9.77 -68.08
CA ALA A 107 -17.13 10.37 -68.45
C ALA A 107 -18.37 9.81 -67.68
N ALA A 108 -19.44 10.61 -67.59
CA ALA A 108 -20.81 10.29 -67.11
C ALA A 108 -21.81 11.32 -67.72
N PRO A 109 -23.12 11.40 -67.39
CA PRO A 109 -24.07 10.48 -66.71
C PRO A 109 -25.16 10.02 -67.74
N PRO A 110 -26.46 10.40 -67.76
CA PRO A 110 -27.55 10.45 -66.75
C PRO A 110 -28.87 9.70 -67.12
N GLY A 111 -29.81 9.56 -66.18
CA GLY A 111 -31.22 9.19 -66.48
C GLY A 111 -32.04 8.76 -65.24
N ALA A 112 -33.33 9.13 -65.17
CA ALA A 112 -34.19 8.87 -63.99
C ALA A 112 -35.57 8.28 -64.34
N GLY A 113 -36.17 7.54 -63.39
CA GLY A 113 -37.54 7.02 -63.47
C GLY A 113 -38.05 6.55 -62.10
N GLN A 114 -39.34 6.79 -61.81
CA GLN A 114 -40.01 6.34 -60.57
C GLN A 114 -40.93 5.11 -60.85
N PRO A 115 -41.91 4.70 -60.03
CA PRO A 115 -41.83 3.37 -59.42
C PRO A 115 -43.00 2.43 -59.76
N GLU A 116 -42.75 1.12 -59.74
CA GLU A 116 -43.82 0.11 -59.68
C GLU A 116 -43.66 -0.79 -58.45
N ALA A 117 -44.77 -0.99 -57.73
CA ALA A 117 -44.80 -1.78 -56.51
C ALA A 117 -44.92 -3.29 -56.81
N ARG A 118 -44.25 -4.11 -56.00
CA ARG A 118 -44.58 -5.54 -55.87
C ARG A 118 -44.76 -5.93 -54.42
N VAL A 119 -45.66 -6.89 -54.25
CA VAL A 119 -46.23 -7.36 -52.98
C VAL A 119 -45.15 -8.04 -52.12
N ALA A 120 -45.31 -7.95 -50.80
CA ALA A 120 -44.32 -8.36 -49.82
C ALA A 120 -44.08 -9.88 -49.74
N ASP A 121 -42.81 -10.24 -49.55
CA ASP A 121 -42.40 -11.47 -48.88
C ASP A 121 -42.60 -11.36 -47.35
N PRO A 122 -42.75 -12.47 -46.60
CA PRO A 122 -42.95 -12.44 -45.15
C PRO A 122 -41.69 -11.94 -44.41
N PRO A 123 -41.85 -11.36 -43.20
CA PRO A 123 -40.72 -10.93 -42.40
C PRO A 123 -39.87 -12.12 -41.95
N THR A 124 -38.67 -12.23 -42.49
CA THR A 124 -37.59 -13.01 -41.86
C THR A 124 -36.99 -12.15 -40.74
N ASP A 125 -37.21 -12.54 -39.49
CA ASP A 125 -36.55 -11.89 -38.36
C ASP A 125 -35.02 -11.90 -38.55
N PRO A 126 -34.32 -10.76 -38.40
CA PRO A 126 -32.86 -10.75 -38.45
C PRO A 126 -32.32 -11.54 -37.25
N PRO A 127 -31.27 -12.36 -37.42
CA PRO A 127 -30.70 -13.11 -36.31
C PRO A 127 -30.05 -12.14 -35.30
N THR A 128 -30.73 -11.91 -34.18
CA THR A 128 -30.19 -11.21 -33.01
C THR A 128 -29.02 -12.01 -32.45
N GLY A 129 -27.80 -11.67 -32.86
CA GLY A 129 -26.62 -12.50 -32.60
C GLY A 129 -25.27 -11.80 -32.84
N THR A 130 -25.23 -10.47 -32.90
CA THR A 130 -23.97 -9.72 -32.89
C THR A 130 -23.38 -9.68 -31.48
N ASN A 131 -22.89 -10.83 -31.01
CA ASN A 131 -21.93 -10.89 -29.91
C ASN A 131 -20.59 -10.33 -30.40
N SER A 132 -20.51 -9.02 -30.56
CA SER A 132 -19.22 -8.33 -30.47
C SER A 132 -18.62 -8.72 -29.11
N PRO A 133 -17.36 -9.20 -29.04
CA PRO A 133 -16.72 -9.46 -27.76
C PRO A 133 -16.70 -8.15 -26.98
N VAL A 134 -17.32 -8.13 -25.80
CA VAL A 134 -17.25 -6.98 -24.90
C VAL A 134 -15.78 -6.78 -24.57
N ALA A 135 -15.24 -5.60 -24.86
CA ALA A 135 -13.85 -5.29 -24.55
C ALA A 135 -13.61 -5.49 -23.05
N PRO A 136 -12.47 -6.07 -22.64
CA PRO A 136 -12.16 -6.21 -21.22
C PRO A 136 -12.21 -4.83 -20.56
N SER A 137 -12.80 -4.76 -19.38
CA SER A 137 -13.09 -3.51 -18.68
C SER A 137 -13.05 -3.72 -17.17
N TYR A 138 -12.74 -2.64 -16.46
CA TYR A 138 -12.64 -2.65 -15.01
C TYR A 138 -14.02 -2.70 -14.33
N SER A 139 -14.15 -3.53 -13.28
CA SER A 139 -15.36 -3.53 -12.45
C SER A 139 -15.41 -2.29 -11.57
N ALA A 140 -16.54 -1.57 -11.61
CA ALA A 140 -16.74 -0.29 -10.93
C ALA A 140 -17.50 -0.42 -9.59
N PRO A 141 -17.31 0.48 -8.61
CA PRO A 141 -18.04 0.46 -7.34
C PRO A 141 -19.57 0.42 -7.49
N SER A 142 -20.11 1.02 -8.56
CA SER A 142 -21.53 1.01 -8.91
C SER A 142 -22.11 -0.38 -9.22
N GLN A 143 -21.26 -1.36 -9.52
CA GLN A 143 -21.63 -2.76 -9.74
C GLN A 143 -21.60 -3.58 -8.44
N GLY A 144 -21.16 -2.99 -7.32
CA GLY A 144 -20.87 -3.68 -6.07
C GLY A 144 -22.02 -4.51 -5.50
N GLU A 145 -23.23 -3.94 -5.38
CA GLU A 145 -24.39 -4.67 -4.86
C GLU A 145 -24.74 -5.91 -5.71
N SER A 146 -24.56 -5.84 -7.03
CA SER A 146 -24.76 -6.97 -7.94
C SER A 146 -23.69 -8.06 -7.79
N GLN A 147 -22.45 -7.67 -7.50
CA GLN A 147 -21.36 -8.61 -7.18
C GLN A 147 -21.61 -9.27 -5.82
N LEU A 148 -21.98 -8.49 -4.79
CA LEU A 148 -22.28 -8.98 -3.45
C LEU A 148 -23.47 -9.94 -3.46
N ALA A 149 -24.55 -9.63 -4.18
CA ALA A 149 -25.70 -10.52 -4.32
C ALA A 149 -25.31 -11.89 -4.92
N ARG A 150 -24.37 -11.91 -5.89
CA ARG A 150 -23.81 -13.15 -6.44
C ARG A 150 -23.04 -13.95 -5.39
N TRP A 151 -22.20 -13.27 -4.60
CA TRP A 151 -21.42 -13.90 -3.53
C TRP A 151 -22.29 -14.48 -2.41
N LEU A 152 -23.29 -13.72 -1.91
CA LEU A 152 -24.23 -14.20 -0.91
C LEU A 152 -25.03 -15.42 -1.39
N GLY A 153 -25.32 -15.50 -2.70
CA GLY A 153 -25.95 -16.64 -3.35
C GLY A 153 -25.17 -17.96 -3.27
N SER A 154 -23.89 -17.95 -2.88
CA SER A 154 -23.08 -19.16 -2.65
C SER A 154 -23.44 -19.91 -1.35
N GLY A 155 -24.01 -19.22 -0.36
CA GLY A 155 -24.15 -19.75 1.01
C GLY A 155 -22.85 -19.85 1.82
N LEU A 156 -21.72 -19.35 1.28
CA LEU A 156 -20.38 -19.34 1.92
C LEU A 156 -19.88 -17.93 2.24
N ALA A 157 -20.71 -16.93 2.00
CA ALA A 157 -20.39 -15.51 2.14
C ALA A 157 -21.47 -14.78 2.95
N GLU A 158 -21.05 -13.85 3.80
CA GLU A 158 -21.92 -13.00 4.62
C GLU A 158 -21.57 -11.51 4.40
N ARG A 159 -22.58 -10.64 4.34
CA ARG A 159 -22.36 -9.19 4.17
C ARG A 159 -21.78 -8.60 5.46
N VAL A 160 -20.76 -7.76 5.31
CA VAL A 160 -20.24 -6.90 6.37
C VAL A 160 -20.64 -5.45 6.06
N SER A 161 -21.05 -4.69 7.08
CA SER A 161 -21.44 -3.29 6.92
C SER A 161 -20.29 -2.37 7.28
N LEU A 162 -19.78 -1.59 6.31
CA LEU A 162 -18.86 -0.49 6.53
C LEU A 162 -19.52 0.89 6.41
N GLY A 163 -20.82 0.95 6.10
CA GLY A 163 -21.54 2.21 5.86
C GLY A 163 -21.18 2.83 4.51
N LYS A 164 -21.01 4.17 4.51
CA LYS A 164 -20.84 4.99 3.32
C LYS A 164 -19.58 5.85 3.37
N SER A 165 -19.05 6.16 2.20
CA SER A 165 -17.97 7.13 1.97
C SER A 165 -18.44 8.58 2.17
N ARG A 166 -17.58 9.58 1.93
CA ARG A 166 -17.98 11.00 1.97
C ARG A 166 -18.91 11.34 0.80
N GLY A 167 -18.61 10.83 -0.40
CA GLY A 167 -19.48 10.92 -1.57
C GLY A 167 -20.75 10.05 -1.49
N GLY A 168 -21.07 9.46 -0.33
CA GLY A 168 -22.30 8.71 -0.09
C GLY A 168 -22.37 7.34 -0.76
N ARG A 169 -21.29 6.88 -1.42
CA ARG A 169 -21.19 5.54 -2.02
C ARG A 169 -21.09 4.48 -0.92
N ASP A 170 -21.76 3.34 -1.09
CA ASP A 170 -21.70 2.24 -0.11
C ASP A 170 -20.34 1.55 -0.16
N ILE A 171 -19.73 1.36 1.02
CA ILE A 171 -18.43 0.70 1.14
C ILE A 171 -18.69 -0.80 1.25
N LEU A 172 -18.41 -1.52 0.16
CA LEU A 172 -18.69 -2.95 0.07
C LEU A 172 -17.69 -3.77 0.88
N ALA A 173 -18.22 -4.59 1.79
CA ALA A 173 -17.45 -5.62 2.49
C ALA A 173 -18.21 -6.95 2.55
N VAL A 174 -17.46 -8.05 2.41
CA VAL A 174 -17.98 -9.42 2.52
C VAL A 174 -17.00 -10.26 3.34
N GLN A 175 -17.50 -11.20 4.14
CA GLN A 175 -16.68 -12.22 4.81
C GLN A 175 -17.01 -13.60 4.22
N ILE A 176 -15.97 -14.35 3.83
CA ILE A 176 -16.07 -15.64 3.13
C ILE A 176 -15.35 -16.72 3.94
N GLY A 177 -15.91 -17.93 4.01
CA GLY A 177 -15.23 -19.08 4.61
C GLY A 177 -16.00 -20.39 4.47
N ALA A 178 -15.36 -21.50 4.84
CA ALA A 178 -16.00 -22.82 4.81
C ALA A 178 -17.15 -22.93 5.85
N PRO A 179 -18.14 -23.82 5.64
CA PRO A 179 -19.10 -24.18 6.69
C PRO A 179 -18.35 -24.75 7.91
N GLY A 180 -18.76 -24.35 9.11
CA GLY A 180 -18.11 -24.78 10.36
C GLY A 180 -18.85 -24.24 11.59
N PRO A 181 -18.60 -24.79 12.80
CA PRO A 181 -19.36 -24.46 14.01
C PRO A 181 -19.03 -23.08 14.59
N THR A 182 -17.83 -22.56 14.34
CA THR A 182 -17.42 -21.22 14.73
C THR A 182 -17.97 -20.19 13.72
N PRO A 183 -18.66 -19.12 14.16
CA PRO A 183 -19.09 -18.05 13.25
C PRO A 183 -17.91 -17.43 12.50
N LEU A 184 -18.08 -17.07 11.22
CA LEU A 184 -17.01 -16.43 10.41
C LEU A 184 -16.39 -15.23 11.13
N ALA A 185 -17.23 -14.47 11.85
CA ALA A 185 -16.81 -13.29 12.58
C ALA A 185 -15.80 -13.53 13.73
N GLU A 186 -15.69 -14.76 14.24
CA GLU A 186 -14.81 -15.12 15.36
C GLU A 186 -13.54 -15.87 14.93
N ARG A 187 -13.44 -16.25 13.65
CA ARG A 187 -12.33 -17.03 13.08
C ARG A 187 -11.06 -16.20 12.86
N ALA A 188 -9.95 -16.88 12.65
CA ALA A 188 -8.71 -16.25 12.20
C ALA A 188 -8.98 -15.51 10.88
N THR A 189 -8.73 -14.20 10.85
CA THR A 189 -9.14 -13.32 9.74
C THR A 189 -7.95 -12.93 8.88
N ILE A 190 -8.09 -13.13 7.57
CA ILE A 190 -7.24 -12.52 6.54
C ILE A 190 -8.04 -11.37 5.91
N LEU A 191 -7.59 -10.14 6.07
CA LEU A 191 -8.19 -8.94 5.48
C LEU A 191 -7.57 -8.67 4.11
N LEU A 192 -8.41 -8.47 3.09
CA LEU A 192 -8.03 -8.13 1.73
C LEU A 192 -8.68 -6.78 1.36
N VAL A 193 -7.87 -5.73 1.23
CA VAL A 193 -8.32 -4.35 0.97
C VAL A 193 -7.89 -3.94 -0.44
N GLY A 194 -8.79 -3.45 -1.28
CA GLY A 194 -8.45 -3.01 -2.65
C GLY A 194 -8.57 -1.50 -2.82
N GLY A 195 -7.53 -0.87 -3.38
CA GLY A 195 -7.55 0.54 -3.78
C GLY A 195 -7.86 1.52 -2.63
N LEU A 196 -7.19 1.36 -1.48
CA LEU A 196 -7.34 2.29 -0.35
C LEU A 196 -6.65 3.64 -0.64
N ASP A 197 -5.62 3.62 -1.47
CA ASP A 197 -5.00 4.76 -2.15
C ASP A 197 -5.97 5.59 -3.02
N GLY A 198 -7.11 5.05 -3.46
CA GLY A 198 -8.04 5.72 -4.37
C GLY A 198 -7.67 5.71 -5.86
N ILE A 199 -6.51 5.16 -6.24
CA ILE A 199 -6.04 5.12 -7.64
C ILE A 199 -5.80 3.69 -8.17
N SER A 200 -5.55 2.71 -7.30
CA SER A 200 -5.30 1.32 -7.68
C SER A 200 -6.60 0.53 -7.91
N VAL A 201 -7.28 0.86 -9.00
CA VAL A 201 -8.43 0.11 -9.54
C VAL A 201 -8.07 -1.37 -9.76
N SER A 202 -6.82 -1.64 -10.17
CA SER A 202 -6.22 -2.97 -10.30
C SER A 202 -6.21 -3.75 -8.98
N GLY A 203 -5.95 -3.05 -7.87
CA GLY A 203 -6.08 -3.52 -6.50
C GLY A 203 -7.48 -4.03 -6.18
N SER A 204 -8.51 -3.25 -6.56
CA SER A 204 -9.90 -3.68 -6.43
C SER A 204 -10.20 -4.95 -7.23
N GLN A 205 -9.70 -5.05 -8.46
CA GLN A 205 -9.92 -6.25 -9.28
C GLN A 205 -9.22 -7.49 -8.71
N ALA A 206 -8.04 -7.34 -8.08
CA ALA A 206 -7.39 -8.45 -7.39
C ALA A 206 -8.27 -8.99 -6.25
N VAL A 207 -8.83 -8.11 -5.41
CA VAL A 207 -9.74 -8.55 -4.32
C VAL A 207 -11.03 -9.18 -4.86
N LEU A 208 -11.59 -8.66 -5.96
CA LEU A 208 -12.72 -9.28 -6.67
C LEU A 208 -12.37 -10.70 -7.17
N ALA A 209 -11.25 -10.84 -7.89
CA ALA A 209 -10.81 -12.10 -8.47
C ALA A 209 -10.43 -13.15 -7.41
N ILE A 210 -9.82 -12.73 -6.30
CA ILE A 210 -9.54 -13.60 -5.15
C ILE A 210 -10.86 -14.07 -4.53
N ALA A 211 -11.82 -13.17 -4.29
CA ALA A 211 -13.13 -13.54 -3.72
C ALA A 211 -13.92 -14.50 -4.62
N ASP A 212 -13.96 -14.27 -5.93
CA ASP A 212 -14.58 -15.19 -6.90
C ASP A 212 -13.84 -16.54 -6.95
N SER A 213 -12.49 -16.56 -6.88
CA SER A 213 -11.71 -17.82 -6.83
C SER A 213 -11.92 -18.58 -5.52
N LEU A 214 -11.96 -17.92 -4.36
CA LEU A 214 -12.23 -18.54 -3.06
C LEU A 214 -13.59 -19.25 -3.04
N LEU A 215 -14.63 -18.63 -3.61
CA LEU A 215 -15.95 -19.23 -3.71
C LEU A 215 -16.02 -20.36 -4.75
N ALA A 216 -15.30 -20.25 -5.87
CA ALA A 216 -15.18 -21.32 -6.86
C ALA A 216 -14.36 -22.54 -6.36
N ASN A 217 -13.49 -22.34 -5.37
CA ASN A 217 -12.62 -23.36 -4.76
C ASN A 217 -12.99 -23.65 -3.29
N ALA A 218 -14.30 -23.72 -3.01
CA ALA A 218 -14.85 -23.92 -1.67
C ALA A 218 -14.28 -25.15 -0.93
N ASP A 219 -13.84 -26.18 -1.66
CA ASP A 219 -13.20 -27.40 -1.16
C ASP A 219 -11.82 -27.15 -0.50
N LYS A 220 -11.20 -26.00 -0.75
CA LYS A 220 -9.85 -25.63 -0.29
C LYS A 220 -9.86 -24.60 0.83
N LEU A 221 -11.04 -24.12 1.24
CA LEU A 221 -11.18 -23.11 2.29
C LEU A 221 -10.95 -23.76 3.68
N PRO A 222 -9.96 -23.31 4.48
CA PRO A 222 -9.71 -23.89 5.80
C PRO A 222 -10.80 -23.46 6.81
N GLU A 223 -11.36 -24.45 7.53
CA GLU A 223 -12.49 -24.27 8.45
C GLU A 223 -12.28 -23.21 9.53
N GLY A 224 -11.06 -23.09 10.08
CA GLY A 224 -10.74 -22.14 11.14
C GLY A 224 -10.53 -20.68 10.71
N VAL A 225 -10.71 -20.37 9.42
CA VAL A 225 -10.30 -19.09 8.80
C VAL A 225 -11.50 -18.35 8.19
N THR A 226 -11.35 -17.04 8.01
CA THR A 226 -12.28 -16.18 7.27
C THR A 226 -11.50 -15.16 6.44
N PHE A 227 -11.91 -15.01 5.18
CA PHE A 227 -11.38 -14.03 4.24
C PHE A 227 -12.33 -12.83 4.23
N LEU A 228 -11.86 -11.68 4.70
CA LEU A 228 -12.63 -10.45 4.83
C LEU A 228 -12.23 -9.52 3.68
N CYS A 229 -13.09 -9.40 2.67
CA CYS A 229 -12.79 -8.72 1.42
C CYS A 229 -13.48 -7.34 1.37
N VAL A 230 -12.71 -6.29 1.12
CA VAL A 230 -13.16 -4.91 0.93
C VAL A 230 -12.62 -4.41 -0.42
N PRO A 231 -13.30 -4.69 -1.56
CA PRO A 231 -12.69 -4.52 -2.88
C PRO A 231 -12.50 -3.06 -3.30
N TRP A 232 -13.42 -2.16 -2.95
CA TRP A 232 -13.33 -0.74 -3.24
C TRP A 232 -13.30 0.03 -1.92
N ALA A 233 -12.11 0.15 -1.32
CA ALA A 233 -11.96 0.72 0.02
C ALA A 233 -12.05 2.26 0.02
N ASN A 234 -11.59 2.91 -1.05
CA ASN A 234 -11.89 4.30 -1.37
C ASN A 234 -12.83 4.38 -2.61
N PRO A 235 -14.14 4.10 -2.47
CA PRO A 235 -15.04 4.03 -3.61
C PRO A 235 -15.29 5.39 -4.27
N ASP A 236 -14.90 6.50 -3.63
CA ASP A 236 -14.99 7.86 -4.17
C ASP A 236 -13.86 8.10 -5.19
N GLY A 237 -12.60 8.08 -4.74
CA GLY A 237 -11.43 8.30 -5.60
C GLY A 237 -11.34 7.28 -6.75
N LEU A 238 -11.66 6.00 -6.48
CA LEU A 238 -11.68 4.94 -7.48
C LEU A 238 -12.77 5.13 -8.55
N ALA A 239 -13.92 5.75 -8.20
CA ALA A 239 -14.95 6.08 -9.19
C ALA A 239 -14.46 7.21 -10.12
N ARG A 240 -13.89 8.28 -9.57
CA ARG A 240 -13.32 9.39 -10.37
C ARG A 240 -12.21 8.89 -11.30
N ARG A 241 -11.33 8.01 -10.82
CA ARG A 241 -10.28 7.39 -11.65
C ARG A 241 -10.86 6.54 -12.77
N LEU A 242 -11.93 5.77 -12.51
CA LEU A 242 -12.65 4.97 -13.51
C LEU A 242 -13.42 5.81 -14.55
N GLU A 243 -13.84 7.02 -14.17
CA GLU A 243 -14.45 8.02 -15.07
C GLU A 243 -13.43 8.69 -15.99
N GLY A 244 -12.14 8.33 -15.90
CA GLY A 244 -11.04 8.90 -16.69
C GLY A 244 -10.48 10.21 -16.12
N ARG A 245 -11.11 10.77 -15.08
CA ARG A 245 -10.73 12.05 -14.48
C ARG A 245 -9.34 11.99 -13.84
N ALA A 246 -8.63 13.12 -13.87
CA ALA A 246 -7.51 13.35 -12.97
C ALA A 246 -7.94 13.06 -11.52
N SER A 247 -7.15 12.23 -10.83
CA SER A 247 -7.43 11.81 -9.45
C SER A 247 -6.12 11.32 -8.84
N ASP A 248 -5.70 12.00 -7.78
CA ASP A 248 -4.53 11.71 -6.96
C ASP A 248 -4.77 10.64 -5.89
N GLY A 249 -6.04 10.23 -5.72
CA GLY A 249 -6.46 9.29 -4.67
C GLY A 249 -7.30 9.90 -3.55
N ARG A 250 -7.54 11.22 -3.55
CA ARG A 250 -8.45 11.89 -2.61
C ARG A 250 -9.86 11.27 -2.64
N ASN A 251 -10.55 11.36 -1.50
CA ASN A 251 -11.99 11.07 -1.39
C ASN A 251 -12.85 12.33 -1.66
N ASP A 252 -14.16 12.18 -1.77
CA ASP A 252 -15.10 13.29 -2.01
C ASP A 252 -15.39 14.09 -0.71
N ARG A 253 -14.34 14.50 -0.01
CA ARG A 253 -14.40 15.48 1.07
C ARG A 253 -14.05 16.85 0.50
N PRO A 254 -14.96 17.84 0.51
CA PRO A 254 -14.60 19.21 0.16
C PRO A 254 -13.50 19.75 1.06
N ILE A 255 -12.50 20.35 0.46
CA ILE A 255 -11.45 21.13 1.11
C ILE A 255 -11.36 22.49 0.40
N ASP A 256 -10.76 23.43 1.11
CA ASP A 256 -10.36 24.78 0.74
C ASP A 256 -8.83 24.72 0.98
N ASP A 257 -8.07 24.29 -0.05
CA ASP A 257 -6.70 23.80 0.13
C ASP A 257 -5.69 24.94 0.37
N ASP A 258 -5.85 26.07 -0.34
CA ASP A 258 -5.02 27.27 -0.25
C ASP A 258 -5.51 28.27 0.83
N ARG A 259 -6.84 28.37 1.01
CA ARG A 259 -7.59 29.22 1.95
C ARG A 259 -8.01 30.61 1.46
N ASP A 260 -8.36 30.76 0.19
CA ASP A 260 -9.04 31.95 -0.31
C ASP A 260 -10.50 32.08 0.20
N GLY A 261 -11.14 30.95 0.53
CA GLY A 261 -12.51 30.84 1.02
C GLY A 261 -13.52 30.18 0.06
N THR A 262 -13.04 29.62 -1.05
CA THR A 262 -13.79 28.83 -2.04
C THR A 262 -13.45 27.33 -1.92
N VAL A 263 -14.06 26.42 -2.70
CA VAL A 263 -13.91 24.95 -2.47
C VAL A 263 -14.03 24.06 -3.71
N ASP A 264 -13.07 23.14 -3.87
CA ASP A 264 -12.95 22.19 -4.98
C ASP A 264 -12.86 22.89 -6.38
N GLU A 265 -12.29 24.11 -6.48
CA GLU A 265 -12.45 24.99 -7.66
C GLU A 265 -11.31 24.98 -8.71
N ASP A 266 -10.03 24.87 -8.33
CA ASP A 266 -8.90 24.84 -9.29
C ASP A 266 -8.35 23.41 -9.49
N GLY A 267 -8.86 22.72 -10.52
CA GLY A 267 -8.60 21.31 -10.78
C GLY A 267 -8.05 21.01 -12.19
N PRO A 268 -7.22 19.95 -12.36
CA PRO A 268 -6.59 19.57 -13.62
C PRO A 268 -7.51 19.54 -14.85
N ASP A 269 -7.17 20.44 -15.78
CA ASP A 269 -7.80 20.70 -17.07
C ASP A 269 -7.16 19.85 -18.19
N ASP A 270 -7.95 19.58 -19.22
CA ASP A 270 -7.48 19.14 -20.54
C ASP A 270 -7.12 20.42 -21.35
N LEU A 271 -5.82 20.67 -21.56
CA LEU A 271 -5.31 21.87 -22.23
C LEU A 271 -5.20 21.69 -23.74
N ASP A 272 -4.76 20.51 -24.21
CA ASP A 272 -4.50 20.25 -25.63
C ASP A 272 -5.70 19.66 -26.40
N GLY A 273 -6.69 19.12 -25.68
CA GLY A 273 -7.95 18.62 -26.19
C GLY A 273 -7.97 17.15 -26.59
N ASP A 274 -6.97 16.33 -26.21
CA ASP A 274 -6.92 14.90 -26.54
C ASP A 274 -7.89 14.02 -25.71
N GLY A 275 -8.47 14.57 -24.63
CA GLY A 275 -9.40 13.88 -23.75
C GLY A 275 -8.74 13.13 -22.58
N LEU A 276 -7.43 13.30 -22.38
CA LEU A 276 -6.69 12.92 -21.18
C LEU A 276 -6.39 14.18 -20.34
N VAL A 277 -5.75 13.97 -19.20
CA VAL A 277 -5.11 15.02 -18.39
C VAL A 277 -3.79 14.42 -17.92
N LEU A 278 -2.68 15.06 -18.31
CA LEU A 278 -1.34 14.49 -18.26
C LEU A 278 -0.43 15.27 -17.29
N GLU A 279 0.88 15.30 -17.57
CA GLU A 279 1.85 16.16 -16.89
C GLU A 279 2.12 17.40 -17.76
N MET A 280 2.43 18.52 -17.11
CA MET A 280 2.83 19.78 -17.75
C MET A 280 4.19 20.25 -17.23
N LEU A 281 5.07 20.63 -18.16
CA LEU A 281 6.40 21.16 -17.89
C LEU A 281 6.45 22.65 -18.18
N ILE A 282 6.51 23.46 -17.12
CA ILE A 282 6.70 24.91 -17.19
C ILE A 282 8.21 25.19 -17.11
N GLU A 283 8.78 25.95 -18.06
CA GLU A 283 10.21 26.30 -18.02
C GLU A 283 10.48 27.28 -16.88
N ASP A 284 11.36 26.89 -15.94
CA ASP A 284 11.70 27.64 -14.74
C ASP A 284 13.22 27.56 -14.50
N PRO A 285 13.95 28.69 -14.33
CA PRO A 285 15.41 28.69 -14.15
C PRO A 285 15.93 27.94 -12.90
N ASP A 286 15.15 27.87 -11.83
CA ASP A 286 15.47 27.16 -10.60
C ASP A 286 14.80 25.78 -10.52
N GLY A 287 13.98 25.44 -11.53
CA GLY A 287 13.23 24.20 -11.69
C GLY A 287 14.06 22.92 -11.42
N PRO A 288 13.51 21.94 -10.68
CA PRO A 288 14.25 20.77 -10.22
C PRO A 288 14.46 19.68 -11.27
N TRP A 289 13.83 19.80 -12.45
CA TRP A 289 13.88 18.80 -13.52
C TRP A 289 14.53 19.33 -14.80
N VAL A 290 15.20 18.45 -15.55
CA VAL A 290 15.72 18.69 -16.89
C VAL A 290 15.27 17.51 -17.78
N ARG A 291 14.99 17.76 -19.06
CA ARG A 291 14.66 16.69 -20.02
C ARG A 291 15.92 15.87 -20.35
N ALA A 292 15.81 14.56 -20.21
CA ALA A 292 16.88 13.61 -20.49
C ALA A 292 17.19 13.50 -22.00
N GLU A 293 18.27 12.80 -22.36
CA GLU A 293 18.59 12.54 -23.77
C GLU A 293 17.45 11.76 -24.46
N GLY A 294 17.11 12.15 -25.69
CA GLY A 294 15.88 11.70 -26.37
C GLY A 294 14.62 12.47 -25.97
N GLY A 295 14.66 13.30 -24.91
CA GLY A 295 13.63 14.28 -24.57
C GLY A 295 12.34 13.72 -23.95
N ARG A 296 12.14 12.41 -23.91
CA ARG A 296 10.94 11.75 -23.39
C ARG A 296 10.85 11.76 -21.86
N PHE A 297 11.96 11.53 -21.16
CA PHE A 297 11.99 11.43 -19.69
C PHE A 297 12.65 12.65 -19.04
N LEU A 298 12.56 12.73 -17.71
CA LEU A 298 13.19 13.76 -16.90
C LEU A 298 14.30 13.18 -16.01
N HIS A 299 15.22 14.03 -15.57
CA HIS A 299 16.13 13.74 -14.48
C HIS A 299 16.31 14.97 -13.58
N ARG A 300 16.79 14.77 -12.35
CA ARG A 300 17.01 15.86 -11.39
C ARG A 300 18.14 16.79 -11.85
N ALA A 301 17.80 18.07 -12.01
CA ALA A 301 18.64 19.10 -12.63
C ALA A 301 20.00 19.27 -11.93
N ARG A 302 21.11 19.06 -12.64
CA ARG A 302 22.47 19.25 -12.12
C ARG A 302 22.90 20.71 -12.23
N PRO A 303 23.91 21.17 -11.46
CA PRO A 303 24.41 22.54 -11.55
C PRO A 303 24.89 22.87 -12.98
N GLY A 304 24.28 23.89 -13.60
CA GLY A 304 24.59 24.32 -14.97
C GLY A 304 23.79 23.63 -16.09
N GLU A 305 22.95 22.64 -15.79
CA GLU A 305 22.01 22.09 -16.78
C GLU A 305 20.80 23.03 -16.96
N ALA A 306 20.40 23.25 -18.22
CA ALA A 306 19.25 24.03 -18.66
C ALA A 306 18.84 23.62 -20.10
N PRO A 307 17.60 23.85 -20.57
CA PRO A 307 16.47 24.42 -19.83
C PRO A 307 16.02 23.52 -18.68
N ARG A 308 15.40 24.15 -17.68
CA ARG A 308 14.94 23.54 -16.43
C ARG A 308 13.43 23.69 -16.33
N TYR A 309 12.80 22.78 -15.60
CA TYR A 309 11.34 22.66 -15.57
C TYR A 309 10.81 22.44 -14.16
N LEU A 310 9.69 23.08 -13.86
CA LEU A 310 8.71 22.59 -12.90
C LEU A 310 7.86 21.51 -13.58
N ARG A 311 7.52 20.45 -12.83
CA ARG A 311 6.57 19.42 -13.27
C ARG A 311 5.34 19.50 -12.39
N VAL A 312 4.21 19.78 -13.02
CA VAL A 312 2.87 19.87 -12.40
C VAL A 312 1.90 18.98 -13.19
N PRO A 313 0.69 18.69 -12.68
CA PRO A 313 -0.39 18.19 -13.52
C PRO A 313 -0.68 19.18 -14.66
N GLU A 314 -1.21 18.68 -15.76
CA GLU A 314 -1.82 19.54 -16.77
C GLU A 314 -3.00 20.33 -16.18
N GLY A 315 -3.09 21.62 -16.48
CA GLY A 315 -4.11 22.50 -15.89
C GLY A 315 -3.93 23.99 -16.17
N ARG A 316 -4.89 24.81 -15.75
CA ARG A 316 -4.86 26.27 -15.87
C ARG A 316 -4.44 26.94 -14.54
N ASP A 317 -4.39 28.25 -14.63
CA ASP A 317 -4.19 29.27 -13.59
C ASP A 317 -5.53 30.04 -13.61
N ASP A 318 -6.57 29.39 -13.08
CA ASP A 318 -7.98 29.65 -13.45
C ASP A 318 -8.60 30.83 -12.67
N ASP A 319 -8.02 31.19 -11.52
CA ASP A 319 -8.31 32.41 -10.76
C ASP A 319 -7.39 33.60 -11.15
N GLY A 320 -6.15 33.29 -11.56
CA GLY A 320 -5.13 34.24 -12.04
C GLY A 320 -4.07 34.65 -11.01
N ASP A 321 -3.86 33.90 -9.93
CA ASP A 321 -2.83 34.17 -8.91
C ASP A 321 -1.39 33.91 -9.42
N GLY A 322 -1.22 32.97 -10.37
CA GLY A 322 0.07 32.56 -10.93
C GLY A 322 0.48 31.10 -10.67
N LEU A 323 -0.26 30.38 -9.82
CA LEU A 323 -0.13 28.94 -9.53
C LEU A 323 -1.03 28.10 -10.46
N TYR A 324 -1.05 26.78 -10.28
CA TYR A 324 -1.76 25.84 -11.17
C TYR A 324 -2.17 24.56 -10.41
N ASN A 325 -3.47 24.21 -10.46
CA ASN A 325 -4.05 23.01 -9.85
C ASN A 325 -3.96 22.96 -8.32
N GLU A 326 -4.17 24.10 -7.66
CA GLU A 326 -4.08 24.28 -6.21
C GLU A 326 -5.19 23.53 -5.44
N ASP A 327 -6.44 23.55 -5.94
CA ASP A 327 -7.63 23.06 -5.24
C ASP A 327 -8.42 21.93 -5.98
N PRO A 328 -7.79 20.76 -6.26
CA PRO A 328 -8.39 19.70 -7.05
C PRO A 328 -9.37 18.84 -6.23
N VAL A 329 -10.65 18.88 -6.64
CA VAL A 329 -11.82 18.12 -6.14
C VAL A 329 -11.49 16.97 -5.16
N GLY A 330 -11.86 17.15 -3.90
CA GLY A 330 -11.72 16.16 -2.83
C GLY A 330 -10.55 16.44 -1.89
N GLY A 331 -10.43 15.66 -0.81
CA GLY A 331 -9.61 16.09 0.34
C GLY A 331 -8.59 15.08 0.90
N VAL A 332 -8.96 13.81 1.08
CA VAL A 332 -8.14 12.86 1.86
C VAL A 332 -7.87 11.56 1.12
N VAL A 333 -6.59 11.24 0.93
CA VAL A 333 -6.13 9.90 0.54
C VAL A 333 -6.28 9.00 1.76
N LEU A 334 -7.18 8.02 1.72
CA LEU A 334 -7.59 7.28 2.92
C LEU A 334 -6.43 6.51 3.56
N ASP A 335 -5.55 5.93 2.75
CA ASP A 335 -4.34 5.23 3.21
C ASP A 335 -3.29 6.17 3.86
N ARG A 336 -3.50 7.48 3.88
CA ARG A 336 -2.62 8.42 4.62
C ARG A 336 -3.18 8.81 5.99
N SER A 337 -4.36 8.30 6.35
CA SER A 337 -5.13 8.76 7.52
C SER A 337 -5.00 7.86 8.76
N PHE A 338 -4.18 6.80 8.76
CA PHE A 338 -4.10 5.87 9.90
C PHE A 338 -3.12 6.37 10.99
N PRO A 339 -3.34 6.07 12.29
CA PRO A 339 -2.62 6.72 13.39
C PRO A 339 -1.10 6.51 13.50
N VAL A 340 -0.53 5.47 12.89
CA VAL A 340 0.91 5.19 13.02
C VAL A 340 1.70 6.01 12.00
N ASN A 341 2.74 6.68 12.46
CA ASN A 341 3.57 7.59 11.66
C ASN A 341 2.82 8.78 11.01
N TRP A 342 1.55 9.03 11.37
CA TRP A 342 0.74 10.14 10.86
C TRP A 342 1.36 11.50 11.18
N ARG A 343 1.57 12.33 10.15
CA ARG A 343 2.16 13.69 10.27
C ARG A 343 1.14 14.82 10.19
N GLY A 344 -0.06 14.54 9.68
CA GLY A 344 -1.11 15.52 9.48
C GLY A 344 -0.94 16.37 8.21
N PRO A 345 -1.91 17.25 7.92
CA PRO A 345 -2.04 17.90 6.61
C PRO A 345 -0.90 18.91 6.34
N TRP A 346 -0.29 19.44 7.41
CA TRP A 346 0.77 20.45 7.37
C TRP A 346 2.08 20.01 6.71
N THR A 347 2.23 18.72 6.36
CA THR A 347 3.45 18.20 5.72
C THR A 347 3.24 17.82 4.26
N GLY A 348 2.24 18.40 3.58
CA GLY A 348 1.88 18.09 2.19
C GLY A 348 1.22 16.72 1.99
N VAL A 349 1.22 15.86 3.02
CA VAL A 349 0.58 14.55 2.98
C VAL A 349 -0.93 14.74 3.17
N ARG A 350 -1.69 14.40 2.12
CA ARG A 350 -3.16 14.53 1.98
C ARG A 350 -3.93 13.57 2.93
N SER A 351 -3.72 13.76 4.23
CA SER A 351 -3.93 12.80 5.34
C SER A 351 -5.12 13.10 6.25
N GLY A 352 -5.89 14.16 5.94
CA GLY A 352 -7.04 14.63 6.70
C GLY A 352 -6.68 15.42 7.97
N PRO A 353 -7.66 16.06 8.64
CA PRO A 353 -7.43 16.93 9.80
C PRO A 353 -7.02 16.17 11.08
N SER A 354 -7.31 14.87 11.16
CA SER A 354 -6.89 13.98 12.26
C SER A 354 -6.82 12.52 11.79
N PRO A 355 -6.12 11.63 12.51
CA PRO A 355 -6.14 10.20 12.20
C PRO A 355 -7.57 9.64 12.23
N LEU A 356 -7.93 8.85 11.22
CA LEU A 356 -9.25 8.25 11.04
C LEU A 356 -10.40 9.28 11.07
N SER A 357 -10.13 10.50 10.59
CA SER A 357 -11.14 11.57 10.41
C SER A 357 -12.20 11.25 9.35
N GLU A 358 -11.91 10.30 8.45
CA GLU A 358 -12.75 9.93 7.33
C GLU A 358 -13.57 8.66 7.59
N PRO A 359 -14.89 8.64 7.33
CA PRO A 359 -15.77 7.52 7.69
C PRO A 359 -15.31 6.16 7.16
N ALA A 360 -14.77 6.13 5.94
CA ALA A 360 -14.30 4.91 5.30
C ALA A 360 -13.07 4.31 6.00
N ALA A 361 -12.02 5.11 6.23
CA ALA A 361 -10.84 4.69 6.98
C ALA A 361 -11.20 4.32 8.43
N ARG A 362 -12.08 5.11 9.07
CA ARG A 362 -12.57 4.84 10.42
C ARG A 362 -13.33 3.52 10.53
N ALA A 363 -14.25 3.26 9.61
CA ALA A 363 -15.03 2.02 9.59
C ALA A 363 -14.14 0.80 9.30
N LEU A 364 -13.16 0.93 8.39
CA LEU A 364 -12.16 -0.12 8.13
C LEU A 364 -11.30 -0.41 9.37
N ALA A 365 -10.90 0.63 10.12
CA ALA A 365 -10.14 0.49 11.36
C ALA A 365 -10.97 -0.15 12.49
N ASP A 366 -12.20 0.29 12.71
CA ASP A 366 -13.11 -0.31 13.72
C ASP A 366 -13.47 -1.76 13.36
N LEU A 367 -13.66 -2.06 12.07
CA LEU A 367 -13.83 -3.42 11.58
C LEU A 367 -12.59 -4.27 11.83
N ALA A 368 -11.38 -3.77 11.56
CA ALA A 368 -10.14 -4.50 11.83
C ALA A 368 -9.95 -4.77 13.34
N ILE A 369 -10.25 -3.79 14.19
CA ILE A 369 -10.23 -3.91 15.66
C ILE A 369 -11.19 -4.99 16.19
N SER A 370 -12.29 -5.26 15.47
CA SER A 370 -13.30 -6.26 15.87
C SER A 370 -12.95 -7.70 15.47
N ARG A 371 -11.83 -7.96 14.79
CA ARG A 371 -11.46 -9.30 14.29
C ARG A 371 -10.25 -9.89 15.00
N ARG A 372 -10.10 -11.21 14.86
CA ARG A 372 -8.84 -11.93 15.05
C ARG A 372 -7.97 -11.76 13.80
N LEU A 373 -7.51 -10.53 13.56
CA LEU A 373 -6.77 -10.16 12.36
C LEU A 373 -5.36 -10.75 12.39
N ALA A 374 -5.13 -11.78 11.59
CA ALA A 374 -3.83 -12.44 11.50
C ALA A 374 -2.96 -11.88 10.37
N ILE A 375 -3.59 -11.54 9.24
CA ILE A 375 -2.92 -11.06 8.03
C ILE A 375 -3.79 -9.95 7.41
N SER A 376 -3.16 -8.90 6.92
CA SER A 376 -3.84 -7.83 6.17
C SER A 376 -3.04 -7.45 4.93
N LEU A 377 -3.63 -7.70 3.76
CA LEU A 377 -3.06 -7.39 2.46
C LEU A 377 -3.82 -6.19 1.86
N VAL A 378 -3.11 -5.10 1.60
CA VAL A 378 -3.65 -3.92 0.92
C VAL A 378 -3.14 -3.96 -0.52
N PHE A 379 -4.05 -4.24 -1.45
CA PHE A 379 -3.78 -4.31 -2.88
C PHE A 379 -3.88 -2.89 -3.45
N GLN A 380 -2.72 -2.25 -3.56
CA GLN A 380 -2.50 -0.89 -4.06
C GLN A 380 -1.02 -0.73 -4.46
N GLY A 381 -0.66 0.41 -5.05
CA GLY A 381 0.72 0.69 -5.45
C GLY A 381 1.11 0.02 -6.78
N ASN A 382 2.27 0.43 -7.32
CA ASN A 382 2.65 0.21 -8.72
C ASN A 382 4.05 -0.42 -8.94
N HIS A 383 4.73 -0.87 -7.88
CA HIS A 383 6.06 -1.49 -7.97
C HIS A 383 6.04 -2.98 -8.42
N GLY A 384 4.86 -3.59 -8.53
CA GLY A 384 4.64 -4.98 -8.97
C GLY A 384 5.12 -6.05 -7.99
N LEU A 385 5.41 -5.68 -6.74
CA LEU A 385 6.01 -6.52 -5.69
C LEU A 385 5.16 -6.50 -4.40
N LEU A 386 5.67 -7.10 -3.33
CA LEU A 386 5.12 -6.99 -1.98
C LEU A 386 5.98 -6.03 -1.13
N ALA A 387 5.34 -5.01 -0.55
CA ALA A 387 5.97 -4.08 0.41
C ALA A 387 5.57 -4.44 1.85
N THR A 388 6.52 -4.32 2.76
CA THR A 388 6.32 -4.51 4.21
C THR A 388 6.13 -3.15 4.90
N PRO A 389 5.70 -3.11 6.18
CA PRO A 389 5.56 -1.87 6.94
C PRO A 389 6.88 -1.09 7.01
N GLY A 390 6.82 0.16 7.44
CA GLY A 390 7.94 1.10 7.33
C GLY A 390 7.69 2.13 6.26
N GLY A 391 6.52 2.78 6.30
CA GLY A 391 6.25 3.92 5.43
C GLY A 391 7.13 5.15 5.70
N MET A 392 7.72 5.23 6.90
CA MET A 392 8.70 6.25 7.25
C MET A 392 10.07 5.64 7.58
N LYS A 393 11.14 6.19 7.00
CA LYS A 393 12.53 5.94 7.41
C LYS A 393 12.70 6.33 8.90
N PRO A 394 13.21 5.45 9.79
CA PRO A 394 13.24 5.71 11.23
C PRO A 394 14.12 6.90 11.62
N ALA A 395 13.49 7.96 12.16
CA ALA A 395 14.18 9.14 12.66
C ALA A 395 14.34 9.09 14.18
N GLY A 396 15.50 9.50 14.71
CA GLY A 396 15.66 9.90 16.12
C GLY A 396 15.35 8.85 17.19
N GLY A 397 15.39 7.55 16.88
CA GLY A 397 15.07 6.47 17.84
C GLY A 397 13.60 6.04 17.88
N VAL A 398 12.79 6.47 16.90
CA VAL A 398 11.48 5.86 16.61
C VAL A 398 11.64 4.37 16.25
N LEU A 399 10.62 3.57 16.56
CA LEU A 399 10.57 2.13 16.27
C LEU A 399 10.77 1.88 14.77
N SER A 400 11.70 0.99 14.40
CA SER A 400 11.77 0.49 13.02
C SER A 400 10.57 -0.40 12.75
N LEU A 401 9.92 -0.19 11.60
CA LEU A 401 8.85 -1.05 11.10
C LEU A 401 9.35 -1.74 9.80
N PRO A 402 9.10 -3.05 9.62
CA PRO A 402 8.77 -3.99 10.70
C PRO A 402 9.91 -4.10 11.73
N LEU A 403 9.62 -4.68 12.88
CA LEU A 403 10.62 -5.05 13.88
C LEU A 403 11.58 -6.12 13.31
N PRO A 404 12.90 -6.02 13.57
CA PRO A 404 13.87 -7.02 13.12
C PRO A 404 13.64 -8.45 13.63
N SER A 405 12.79 -8.65 14.64
CA SER A 405 12.34 -9.97 15.10
C SER A 405 11.45 -10.70 14.09
N ASP A 406 10.77 -9.96 13.21
CA ASP A 406 9.64 -10.44 12.41
C ASP A 406 10.02 -10.70 10.95
N ASP A 407 11.25 -10.33 10.57
CA ASP A 407 11.90 -10.66 9.29
C ASP A 407 11.65 -12.12 8.82
N PRO A 408 11.72 -13.17 9.68
CA PRO A 408 11.42 -14.53 9.26
C PRO A 408 9.97 -14.73 8.78
N ALA A 409 9.01 -13.99 9.35
CA ALA A 409 7.62 -14.03 8.89
C ALA A 409 7.46 -13.29 7.55
N TYR A 410 8.12 -12.15 7.38
CA TYR A 410 8.11 -11.42 6.10
C TYR A 410 8.87 -12.14 4.97
N ARG A 411 9.96 -12.85 5.27
CA ARG A 411 10.59 -13.78 4.30
C ARG A 411 9.66 -14.93 3.90
N THR A 412 8.91 -15.49 4.86
CA THR A 412 7.89 -16.51 4.56
C THR A 412 6.76 -15.97 3.68
N LEU A 413 6.35 -14.71 3.90
CA LEU A 413 5.35 -13.99 3.10
C LEU A 413 5.86 -13.75 1.66
N VAL A 414 7.09 -13.29 1.48
CA VAL A 414 7.74 -13.06 0.18
C VAL A 414 7.98 -14.37 -0.59
N GLU A 415 8.37 -15.46 0.09
CA GLU A 415 8.46 -16.80 -0.51
C GLU A 415 7.09 -17.24 -1.06
N SER A 416 6.04 -17.13 -0.24
CA SER A 416 4.67 -17.50 -0.60
C SER A 416 4.15 -16.68 -1.79
N PHE A 417 4.38 -15.36 -1.79
CA PHE A 417 4.01 -14.45 -2.88
C PHE A 417 4.70 -14.82 -4.20
N SER A 418 6.04 -14.94 -4.17
CA SER A 418 6.87 -15.22 -5.34
C SER A 418 6.53 -16.59 -5.95
N LYS A 419 6.39 -17.62 -5.10
CA LYS A 419 6.03 -18.99 -5.49
C LYS A 419 4.63 -19.10 -6.09
N SER A 420 3.68 -18.30 -5.62
CA SER A 420 2.26 -18.40 -6.02
C SER A 420 1.94 -17.61 -7.29
N THR A 421 2.57 -16.45 -7.45
CA THR A 421 2.39 -15.53 -8.60
C THR A 421 3.40 -15.77 -9.73
N GLY A 422 4.55 -16.36 -9.44
CA GLY A 422 5.69 -16.46 -10.37
C GLY A 422 6.57 -15.21 -10.43
N ARG A 423 6.23 -14.15 -9.68
CA ARG A 423 7.02 -12.91 -9.60
C ARG A 423 8.33 -13.14 -8.83
N ILE A 424 9.38 -12.39 -9.16
CA ILE A 424 10.72 -12.59 -8.58
C ILE A 424 11.02 -11.50 -7.54
N GLN A 425 10.84 -11.84 -6.26
CA GLN A 425 11.29 -11.03 -5.13
C GLN A 425 12.21 -11.85 -4.22
N ALA A 426 13.45 -11.38 -4.01
CA ALA A 426 14.47 -12.11 -3.27
C ALA A 426 14.44 -11.85 -1.75
N GLU A 427 13.97 -10.68 -1.34
CA GLU A 427 13.98 -10.19 0.03
C GLU A 427 12.79 -9.23 0.28
N PRO A 428 12.33 -9.07 1.53
CA PRO A 428 11.32 -8.08 1.87
C PRO A 428 11.91 -6.67 1.76
N PHE A 429 11.12 -5.74 1.22
CA PHE A 429 11.41 -4.31 1.21
C PHE A 429 10.34 -3.58 2.02
N THR A 430 10.67 -2.46 2.63
CA THR A 430 9.70 -1.57 3.30
C THR A 430 8.97 -0.69 2.28
N LEU A 431 7.81 -0.13 2.65
CA LEU A 431 7.12 0.89 1.84
C LEU A 431 8.07 2.03 1.42
N ALA A 432 8.84 2.60 2.36
CA ALA A 432 9.80 3.68 2.09
C ALA A 432 11.04 3.27 1.27
N GLU A 433 11.15 2.00 0.86
CA GLU A 433 12.14 1.50 -0.09
C GLU A 433 11.55 1.22 -1.48
N LEU A 434 10.24 0.98 -1.61
CA LEU A 434 9.57 0.75 -2.90
C LEU A 434 8.85 1.99 -3.45
N HIS A 435 8.64 3.02 -2.63
CA HIS A 435 8.11 4.34 -2.99
C HIS A 435 9.21 5.43 -2.92
N ASP A 436 10.43 5.08 -3.34
CA ASP A 436 11.65 5.90 -3.44
C ASP A 436 12.09 6.73 -2.20
N GLY A 437 11.38 6.60 -1.09
CA GLY A 437 11.66 7.30 0.15
C GLY A 437 10.83 8.54 0.40
N ASP A 438 9.89 8.87 -0.49
CA ASP A 438 8.79 9.75 -0.13
C ASP A 438 7.98 9.05 0.98
N GLY A 439 7.69 9.81 2.03
CA GLY A 439 7.29 9.25 3.31
C GLY A 439 5.83 8.85 3.32
N GLU A 440 5.55 7.55 3.20
CA GLU A 440 4.22 6.90 3.28
C GLU A 440 3.64 6.98 4.72
N SER A 441 3.52 8.22 5.23
CA SER A 441 3.15 8.53 6.61
C SER A 441 1.66 8.33 6.82
N GLY A 442 1.28 7.57 7.86
CA GLY A 442 -0.11 7.24 8.11
C GLY A 442 -0.66 6.06 7.28
N ALA A 443 0.23 5.25 6.67
CA ALA A 443 -0.11 4.03 5.94
C ALA A 443 -0.97 3.05 6.77
N ALA A 444 -1.98 2.43 6.15
CA ALA A 444 -2.83 1.47 6.85
C ALA A 444 -2.06 0.21 7.29
N VAL A 445 -1.07 -0.25 6.50
CA VAL A 445 -0.25 -1.42 6.81
C VAL A 445 0.68 -1.19 8.02
N ASP A 446 1.21 0.03 8.19
CA ASP A 446 1.96 0.44 9.38
C ASP A 446 1.09 0.32 10.64
N TRP A 447 -0.19 0.71 10.56
CA TRP A 447 -1.12 0.64 11.67
C TRP A 447 -1.65 -0.78 11.94
N PHE A 448 -2.06 -1.54 10.93
CA PHE A 448 -2.47 -2.94 11.11
C PHE A 448 -1.35 -3.77 11.75
N TYR A 449 -0.10 -3.54 11.38
CA TYR A 449 1.06 -4.16 12.00
C TYR A 449 1.29 -3.68 13.44
N ALA A 450 1.52 -2.38 13.64
CA ALA A 450 1.99 -1.88 14.94
C ALA A 450 0.90 -1.77 16.03
N ALA A 451 -0.39 -1.69 15.66
CA ALA A 451 -1.50 -1.55 16.61
C ALA A 451 -2.34 -2.83 16.79
N LEU A 452 -2.41 -3.71 15.79
CA LEU A 452 -3.18 -4.95 15.84
C LEU A 452 -2.32 -6.23 15.79
N GLY A 453 -1.02 -6.11 15.53
CA GLY A 453 -0.09 -7.24 15.43
C GLY A 453 -0.34 -8.14 14.22
N SER A 454 -0.95 -7.60 13.16
CA SER A 454 -1.24 -8.31 11.91
C SER A 454 0.01 -8.42 11.04
N LEU A 455 0.23 -9.56 10.39
CA LEU A 455 1.21 -9.67 9.31
C LEU A 455 0.71 -8.86 8.12
N SER A 456 1.23 -7.65 7.98
CA SER A 456 0.63 -6.61 7.14
C SER A 456 1.52 -6.29 5.95
N ALA A 457 0.95 -6.17 4.76
CA ALA A 457 1.72 -5.86 3.55
C ALA A 457 0.91 -5.13 2.49
N GLU A 458 1.59 -4.29 1.73
CA GLU A 458 1.11 -3.78 0.45
C GLU A 458 1.42 -4.78 -0.66
N VAL A 459 0.51 -4.95 -1.62
CA VAL A 459 0.66 -5.86 -2.75
C VAL A 459 0.31 -5.13 -4.04
N ALA A 460 1.33 -4.57 -4.68
CA ALA A 460 1.20 -3.90 -5.96
C ALA A 460 0.81 -4.90 -7.04
N VAL A 461 -0.45 -4.84 -7.47
CA VAL A 461 -1.01 -5.72 -8.51
C VAL A 461 -0.32 -5.46 -9.85
N TRP A 462 0.11 -4.22 -10.10
CA TRP A 462 0.75 -3.79 -11.32
C TRP A 462 2.17 -3.28 -11.09
N GLY A 463 3.02 -3.29 -12.14
CA GLY A 463 4.39 -2.78 -12.09
C GLY A 463 5.38 -3.49 -13.03
N PRO A 464 6.58 -2.92 -13.25
CA PRO A 464 7.63 -3.51 -14.11
C PRO A 464 8.19 -4.86 -13.57
N SER A 465 7.74 -5.29 -12.39
CA SER A 465 8.06 -6.61 -11.82
C SER A 465 7.09 -7.73 -12.20
N VAL A 466 5.97 -7.42 -12.88
CA VAL A 466 4.87 -8.37 -13.15
C VAL A 466 5.21 -9.34 -14.30
N ASP A 467 5.77 -8.87 -15.40
CA ASP A 467 5.97 -9.69 -16.62
C ASP A 467 7.07 -10.76 -16.53
N ARG A 468 7.79 -10.84 -15.41
CA ARG A 468 8.80 -11.87 -15.14
C ARG A 468 8.23 -13.30 -15.08
N VAL A 469 6.91 -13.45 -15.27
CA VAL A 469 6.16 -14.71 -15.34
C VAL A 469 6.35 -15.44 -16.68
N ALA A 470 6.77 -14.76 -17.76
CA ALA A 470 6.70 -15.31 -19.13
C ALA A 470 8.01 -15.48 -19.92
N ALA A 471 9.12 -14.81 -19.55
CA ALA A 471 10.27 -14.64 -20.45
C ALA A 471 11.62 -15.21 -19.97
N LEU A 472 12.12 -16.17 -20.75
CA LEU A 472 13.52 -16.44 -21.12
C LEU A 472 14.54 -17.05 -20.12
N ASP A 473 15.61 -17.57 -20.73
CA ASP A 473 16.75 -18.26 -20.12
C ASP A 473 17.67 -17.28 -19.35
N SER A 474 18.43 -17.83 -18.41
CA SER A 474 19.14 -17.15 -17.33
C SER A 474 20.42 -16.39 -17.74
N ARG A 475 20.35 -15.48 -18.73
CA ARG A 475 21.35 -14.43 -19.02
C ARG A 475 20.73 -13.16 -19.60
N ALA A 476 21.39 -12.03 -19.32
CA ALA A 476 21.25 -10.73 -20.00
C ALA A 476 20.00 -9.86 -19.69
N PHE A 477 19.77 -9.56 -18.42
CA PHE A 477 19.31 -8.21 -17.99
C PHE A 477 20.07 -7.80 -16.72
N PRO A 478 20.30 -6.49 -16.46
CA PRO A 478 20.78 -6.03 -15.16
C PRO A 478 19.73 -6.34 -14.08
N LYS A 479 20.17 -6.51 -12.84
CA LYS A 479 19.25 -6.63 -11.71
C LYS A 479 18.58 -5.27 -11.46
N PRO A 480 17.27 -5.22 -11.15
CA PRO A 480 16.64 -4.03 -10.59
C PRO A 480 17.41 -3.54 -9.35
N GLY A 481 17.48 -2.22 -9.15
CA GLY A 481 18.39 -1.55 -8.19
C GLY A 481 18.24 -1.95 -6.72
N PHE A 482 17.16 -2.67 -6.36
CA PHE A 482 16.85 -3.06 -4.99
C PHE A 482 17.83 -4.04 -4.34
N THR A 483 18.66 -4.79 -5.10
CA THR A 483 19.64 -5.70 -4.46
C THR A 483 20.89 -4.96 -3.98
N ARG A 484 20.81 -4.33 -2.80
CA ARG A 484 21.95 -3.67 -2.15
C ARG A 484 23.07 -4.68 -1.86
N ARG A 485 24.17 -4.62 -2.62
CA ARG A 485 25.36 -5.44 -2.37
C ARG A 485 25.89 -5.15 -0.96
N PRO A 486 26.16 -6.18 -0.12
CA PRO A 486 26.74 -5.96 1.20
C PRO A 486 28.08 -5.20 1.07
N ALA A 487 28.19 -4.06 1.76
CA ALA A 487 29.39 -3.23 1.72
C ALA A 487 30.51 -3.89 2.53
N GLU A 488 31.48 -4.49 1.82
CA GLU A 488 32.75 -4.89 2.44
C GLU A 488 33.48 -3.64 2.96
N ARG A 489 34.05 -3.73 4.17
CA ARG A 489 34.67 -2.57 4.84
C ARG A 489 36.05 -2.24 4.25
N GLY A 490 36.06 -1.56 3.11
CA GLY A 490 37.23 -0.84 2.57
C GLY A 490 37.00 0.67 2.62
N GLY A 491 37.94 1.42 3.18
CA GLY A 491 37.82 2.88 3.33
C GLY A 491 38.41 3.65 2.16
N ALA A 492 37.56 4.47 1.52
CA ALA A 492 37.93 5.59 0.65
C ALA A 492 36.90 6.71 0.85
N GLU A 493 37.29 7.98 0.67
CA GLU A 493 36.38 9.13 0.88
C GLU A 493 35.48 9.39 -0.35
N PRO A 494 34.29 9.98 -0.15
CA PRO A 494 33.27 10.07 -1.21
C PRO A 494 33.50 11.26 -2.16
N ALA A 495 34.03 10.96 -3.34
CA ALA A 495 33.89 11.78 -4.54
C ALA A 495 33.45 10.89 -5.72
N GLU A 496 32.74 11.46 -6.69
CA GLU A 496 32.34 10.81 -7.96
C GLU A 496 31.52 9.50 -7.84
N ALA A 497 30.73 9.37 -6.77
CA ALA A 497 29.69 8.34 -6.64
C ALA A 497 28.28 8.81 -7.07
N ALA A 498 28.21 9.76 -8.02
CA ALA A 498 26.95 10.18 -8.66
C ALA A 498 26.55 9.21 -9.78
N ALA A 499 26.52 7.91 -9.47
CA ALA A 499 25.93 6.91 -10.35
C ALA A 499 24.43 7.18 -10.47
N LEU A 500 23.87 7.08 -11.68
CA LEU A 500 22.43 6.97 -11.82
C LEU A 500 22.01 5.59 -11.30
N GLU A 501 21.47 5.54 -10.09
CA GLU A 501 20.56 4.46 -9.73
C GLU A 501 19.40 4.49 -10.74
N PRO A 502 18.96 3.35 -11.29
CA PRO A 502 17.89 3.32 -12.27
C PRO A 502 16.56 3.67 -11.59
N ASP A 503 16.14 4.92 -11.79
CA ASP A 503 14.88 5.52 -11.36
C ASP A 503 13.67 4.62 -11.72
N LEU A 504 12.62 4.64 -10.89
CA LEU A 504 11.37 3.92 -11.14
C LEU A 504 10.76 4.29 -12.51
N GLU A 505 10.90 5.54 -12.96
CA GLU A 505 10.50 5.98 -14.30
C GLU A 505 11.31 5.28 -15.41
N HIS A 506 12.61 5.04 -15.21
CA HIS A 506 13.45 4.33 -16.18
C HIS A 506 13.10 2.83 -16.22
N ALA A 507 12.74 2.23 -15.08
CA ALA A 507 12.24 0.86 -15.03
C ALA A 507 10.89 0.70 -15.73
N TRP A 508 9.98 1.69 -15.58
CA TRP A 508 8.72 1.76 -16.34
C TRP A 508 8.96 1.94 -17.84
N ALA A 509 9.87 2.84 -18.24
CA ALA A 509 10.22 3.08 -19.63
C ALA A 509 10.74 1.82 -20.35
N SER A 510 11.76 1.17 -19.77
CA SER A 510 12.30 -0.07 -20.33
C SER A 510 11.22 -1.16 -20.45
N TRP A 511 10.38 -1.31 -19.44
CA TRP A 511 9.29 -2.30 -19.48
C TRP A 511 8.21 -1.96 -20.53
N LEU A 512 7.81 -0.69 -20.67
CA LEU A 512 6.77 -0.26 -21.62
C LEU A 512 7.23 -0.32 -23.08
N ASP A 513 8.50 -0.01 -23.34
CA ASP A 513 9.05 -0.09 -24.69
C ASP A 513 9.20 -1.55 -25.14
N GLU A 514 9.57 -2.47 -24.22
CA GLU A 514 9.65 -3.92 -24.50
C GLU A 514 8.27 -4.61 -24.57
N ALA A 515 7.37 -4.34 -23.61
CA ALA A 515 6.09 -5.05 -23.47
C ALA A 515 4.93 -4.43 -24.26
N ARG A 516 4.98 -3.13 -24.57
CA ARG A 516 3.92 -2.39 -25.28
C ARG A 516 4.41 -1.63 -26.52
N GLY A 517 5.68 -1.74 -26.89
CA GLY A 517 6.23 -1.07 -28.08
C GLY A 517 6.14 0.46 -28.02
N GLY A 518 6.25 1.03 -26.82
CA GLY A 518 6.17 2.48 -26.56
C GLY A 518 4.76 3.00 -26.25
N LEU A 519 3.71 2.19 -26.41
CA LEU A 519 2.33 2.59 -26.11
C LEU A 519 2.13 2.81 -24.60
N GLY A 520 1.67 4.01 -24.22
CA GLY A 520 1.46 4.44 -22.84
C GLY A 520 2.15 5.76 -22.46
N PHE A 521 2.90 6.37 -23.37
CA PHE A 521 3.49 7.71 -23.22
C PHE A 521 2.99 8.63 -24.33
N VAL A 522 2.69 9.89 -24.02
CA VAL A 522 2.37 10.96 -24.98
C VAL A 522 3.59 11.88 -25.06
N GLU A 523 4.14 12.06 -26.27
CA GLU A 523 5.29 12.93 -26.50
C GLU A 523 4.99 14.39 -26.13
N TRP A 524 5.99 15.09 -25.61
CA TRP A 524 5.83 16.44 -25.07
C TRP A 524 5.50 17.48 -26.16
N GLN A 525 4.27 17.97 -26.19
CA GLN A 525 3.75 18.97 -27.15
C GLN A 525 3.66 20.38 -26.52
N PRO A 526 3.95 21.46 -27.26
CA PRO A 526 3.87 22.82 -26.74
C PRO A 526 2.44 23.35 -26.64
N VAL A 527 2.07 23.90 -25.47
CA VAL A 527 0.80 24.58 -25.21
C VAL A 527 1.02 26.06 -24.84
N ASP A 528 0.04 26.91 -25.13
CA ASP A 528 -0.01 28.33 -24.77
C ASP A 528 -0.81 28.49 -23.46
N LEU A 529 -0.18 29.03 -22.41
CA LEU A 529 -0.80 29.25 -21.10
C LEU A 529 -1.30 30.69 -20.92
N GLY A 530 -1.40 31.45 -22.01
CA GLY A 530 -1.77 32.86 -21.99
C GLY A 530 -0.66 33.76 -21.45
N GLY A 531 -0.84 35.07 -21.62
CA GLY A 531 0.12 36.09 -21.18
C GLY A 531 1.49 36.04 -21.89
N GLY A 532 1.70 35.11 -22.84
CA GLY A 532 3.00 34.81 -23.43
C GLY A 532 3.80 33.74 -22.67
N ARG A 533 3.19 33.05 -21.70
CA ARG A 533 3.73 31.82 -21.08
C ARG A 533 3.42 30.62 -21.98
N SER A 534 4.34 29.66 -22.03
CA SER A 534 4.14 28.39 -22.73
C SER A 534 4.73 27.24 -21.94
N ALA A 535 4.11 26.07 -22.02
CA ALA A 535 4.57 24.84 -21.37
C ALA A 535 4.59 23.67 -22.36
N LEU A 536 5.06 22.51 -21.90
CA LEU A 536 4.97 21.26 -22.63
C LEU A 536 4.01 20.31 -21.92
N VAL A 537 2.96 19.85 -22.60
CA VAL A 537 2.04 18.80 -22.12
C VAL A 537 2.46 17.45 -22.67
N GLY A 538 2.37 16.40 -21.85
CA GLY A 538 2.75 15.03 -22.23
C GLY A 538 2.98 14.15 -21.00
N GLY A 539 3.74 13.07 -21.17
CA GLY A 539 4.07 12.16 -20.07
C GLY A 539 3.33 10.82 -20.14
N TRP A 540 3.16 10.17 -18.99
CA TRP A 540 2.51 8.87 -18.90
C TRP A 540 0.99 8.97 -19.08
N GLN A 541 0.43 8.25 -20.04
CA GLN A 541 -1.01 8.13 -20.21
C GLN A 541 -1.67 7.59 -18.92
N PRO A 542 -2.86 8.07 -18.52
CA PRO A 542 -3.58 7.58 -17.36
C PRO A 542 -3.71 6.05 -17.36
N PHE A 543 -3.86 5.48 -16.16
CA PHE A 543 -3.74 4.05 -15.88
C PHE A 543 -2.33 3.46 -16.08
N THR A 544 -1.62 3.70 -17.18
CA THR A 544 -0.37 3.01 -17.61
C THR A 544 0.55 2.56 -16.46
N CYS A 545 0.98 3.48 -15.59
CA CYS A 545 1.95 3.23 -14.52
C CYS A 545 1.32 2.92 -13.13
N VAL A 546 0.03 2.58 -13.06
CA VAL A 546 -0.72 2.27 -11.81
C VAL A 546 -1.70 1.10 -11.96
N ASN A 547 -2.27 0.92 -13.15
CA ASN A 547 -3.27 -0.09 -13.48
C ASN A 547 -2.98 -0.65 -14.89
N PRO A 548 -3.02 -1.98 -15.12
CA PRO A 548 -2.77 -2.52 -16.44
C PRO A 548 -3.83 -2.09 -17.47
N PRO A 549 -3.52 -2.15 -18.76
CA PRO A 549 -4.52 -2.35 -19.80
C PRO A 549 -5.49 -3.49 -19.40
N PRO A 550 -6.82 -3.36 -19.59
CA PRO A 550 -7.78 -4.35 -19.11
C PRO A 550 -7.58 -5.77 -19.64
N ASP A 551 -6.93 -5.93 -20.79
CA ASP A 551 -6.53 -7.20 -21.40
C ASP A 551 -5.32 -7.86 -20.70
N LEU A 552 -4.44 -7.08 -20.05
CA LEU A 552 -3.33 -7.58 -19.23
C LEU A 552 -3.71 -7.80 -17.76
N LEU A 553 -4.88 -7.31 -17.33
CA LEU A 553 -5.41 -7.52 -15.98
C LEU A 553 -5.45 -8.99 -15.52
N PRO A 554 -5.83 -10.00 -16.34
CA PRO A 554 -5.80 -11.40 -15.94
C PRO A 554 -4.39 -11.91 -15.62
N THR A 555 -3.36 -11.38 -16.29
CA THR A 555 -1.94 -11.65 -16.00
C THR A 555 -1.54 -10.99 -14.68
N ALA A 556 -1.93 -9.73 -14.48
CA ALA A 556 -1.60 -8.98 -13.27
C ALA A 556 -2.16 -9.63 -11.99
N VAL A 557 -3.40 -10.14 -12.00
CA VAL A 557 -4.01 -10.80 -10.82
C VAL A 557 -3.61 -12.28 -10.64
N ALA A 558 -2.83 -12.86 -11.55
CA ALA A 558 -2.55 -14.29 -11.60
C ALA A 558 -1.86 -14.81 -10.32
N GLY A 559 -2.46 -15.83 -9.69
CA GLY A 559 -1.89 -16.53 -8.54
C GLY A 559 -1.98 -15.81 -7.19
N LEU A 560 -2.59 -14.61 -7.14
CA LEU A 560 -2.87 -13.91 -5.87
C LEU A 560 -3.88 -14.68 -5.00
N ASP A 561 -4.76 -15.46 -5.62
CA ASP A 561 -5.68 -16.38 -4.94
C ASP A 561 -4.94 -17.55 -4.26
N ARG A 562 -3.95 -18.14 -4.96
CA ARG A 562 -3.08 -19.20 -4.43
C ARG A 562 -2.20 -18.68 -3.29
N PHE A 563 -1.72 -17.45 -3.40
CA PHE A 563 -0.97 -16.76 -2.34
C PHE A 563 -1.79 -16.66 -1.06
N VAL A 564 -3.01 -16.11 -1.15
CA VAL A 564 -3.94 -15.98 -0.02
C VAL A 564 -4.30 -17.34 0.59
N LEU A 565 -4.45 -18.39 -0.22
CA LEU A 565 -4.70 -19.76 0.27
C LEU A 565 -3.47 -20.43 0.93
N ASP A 566 -2.26 -20.24 0.39
CA ASP A 566 -1.01 -20.76 0.99
C ASP A 566 -0.75 -20.09 2.36
N LEU A 567 -1.01 -18.78 2.49
CA LEU A 567 -0.98 -18.09 3.78
C LEU A 567 -2.03 -18.63 4.77
N ALA A 568 -3.27 -18.83 4.33
CA ALA A 568 -4.33 -19.40 5.16
C ALA A 568 -3.98 -20.81 5.68
N ALA A 569 -3.31 -21.63 4.86
CA ALA A 569 -2.82 -22.95 5.26
C ALA A 569 -1.62 -22.90 6.23
N ARG A 570 -0.85 -21.81 6.23
CA ARG A 570 0.30 -21.59 7.14
C ARG A 570 -0.07 -20.93 8.48
N LEU A 571 -1.28 -20.38 8.65
CA LEU A 571 -1.74 -19.75 9.90
C LEU A 571 -1.48 -20.62 11.16
N PRO A 572 -1.28 -19.99 12.33
CA PRO A 572 -0.89 -20.69 13.57
C PRO A 572 -1.92 -21.74 14.00
N ARG A 573 -1.41 -22.92 14.34
CA ARG A 573 -2.21 -24.05 14.87
C ARG A 573 -1.71 -24.36 16.27
N LEU A 574 -2.37 -23.79 17.27
CA LEU A 574 -1.92 -23.88 18.65
C LEU A 574 -2.39 -25.19 19.30
N GLU A 575 -1.52 -25.84 20.08
CA GLU A 575 -1.86 -27.00 20.90
C GLU A 575 -1.18 -26.95 22.27
N VAL A 576 -1.74 -27.67 23.26
CA VAL A 576 -1.12 -27.89 24.57
C VAL A 576 -0.46 -29.27 24.58
N GLU A 577 0.87 -29.31 24.70
CA GLU A 577 1.63 -30.53 24.99
C GLU A 577 1.81 -30.66 26.50
N VAL A 578 1.19 -31.68 27.10
CA VAL A 578 1.45 -32.06 28.50
C VAL A 578 2.71 -32.91 28.52
N ILE A 579 3.72 -32.44 29.25
CA ILE A 579 5.05 -33.04 29.35
C ILE A 579 5.16 -33.94 30.58
N GLU A 580 4.57 -33.52 31.70
CA GLU A 580 4.53 -34.30 32.93
C GLU A 580 3.19 -34.10 33.65
N GLU A 581 2.62 -35.20 34.10
CA GLU A 581 1.46 -35.23 34.97
C GLU A 581 1.79 -36.21 36.10
N ARG A 582 1.87 -35.73 37.34
CA ARG A 582 2.32 -36.54 38.49
C ARG A 582 1.49 -36.24 39.73
N ARG A 583 0.85 -37.28 40.28
CA ARG A 583 -0.02 -37.18 41.46
C ARG A 583 0.59 -37.84 42.70
N SER A 584 0.32 -37.27 43.87
CA SER A 584 0.61 -37.84 45.19
C SER A 584 -0.52 -37.48 46.17
N GLY A 585 -1.46 -38.40 46.36
CA GLY A 585 -2.66 -38.19 47.18
C GLY A 585 -3.56 -37.08 46.62
N ARG A 586 -3.60 -35.92 47.30
CA ARG A 586 -4.31 -34.71 46.84
C ARG A 586 -3.42 -33.67 46.16
N VAL A 587 -2.10 -33.86 46.14
CA VAL A 587 -1.18 -32.94 45.47
C VAL A 587 -0.88 -33.45 44.07
N ALA A 588 -0.92 -32.57 43.08
CA ALA A 588 -0.58 -32.86 41.70
C ALA A 588 0.42 -31.85 41.15
N ILE A 589 1.34 -32.32 40.33
CA ILE A 589 2.24 -31.52 39.50
C ILE A 589 1.78 -31.67 38.06
N LEU A 590 1.54 -30.54 37.40
CA LEU A 590 1.33 -30.45 35.96
C LEU A 590 2.49 -29.69 35.34
N ARG A 591 3.01 -30.20 34.24
CA ARG A 591 4.00 -29.53 33.40
C ARG A 591 3.53 -29.59 31.96
N ALA A 592 3.37 -28.44 31.31
CA ALA A 592 2.96 -28.36 29.91
C ALA A 592 3.69 -27.24 29.17
N ARG A 593 3.53 -27.19 27.84
CA ARG A 593 3.87 -26.04 27.00
C ARG A 593 2.85 -25.87 25.90
N VAL A 594 2.74 -24.67 25.36
CA VAL A 594 2.00 -24.42 24.13
C VAL A 594 2.94 -24.61 22.94
N ARG A 595 2.46 -25.26 21.88
CA ARG A 595 3.16 -25.39 20.60
C ARG A 595 2.37 -24.68 19.52
N ASN A 596 3.08 -24.17 18.52
CA ASN A 596 2.50 -23.71 17.27
C ASN A 596 2.90 -24.71 16.17
N LEU A 597 1.92 -25.39 15.56
CA LEU A 597 2.10 -26.30 14.43
C LEU A 597 1.86 -25.61 13.07
N GLY A 598 1.70 -24.28 13.06
CA GLY A 598 1.58 -23.44 11.87
C GLY A 598 2.93 -23.11 11.22
N GLY A 599 2.88 -22.71 9.95
CA GLY A 599 4.03 -22.23 9.18
C GLY A 599 4.31 -20.72 9.35
N LEU A 600 3.41 -19.99 10.01
CA LEU A 600 3.54 -18.61 10.47
C LEU A 600 3.58 -18.57 12.02
N PRO A 601 4.09 -17.48 12.63
CA PRO A 601 4.03 -17.29 14.09
C PRO A 601 2.59 -17.11 14.60
N SER A 602 2.40 -16.92 15.91
CA SER A 602 1.09 -16.63 16.52
C SER A 602 0.79 -15.13 16.74
N GLY A 603 1.63 -14.26 16.20
CA GLY A 603 1.59 -12.80 16.23
C GLY A 603 2.85 -12.21 15.59
N VAL A 604 2.82 -10.94 15.18
CA VAL A 604 4.00 -10.11 14.88
C VAL A 604 3.78 -8.68 15.44
N GLY A 605 4.77 -7.80 15.38
CA GLY A 605 4.67 -6.44 15.86
C GLY A 605 5.01 -6.28 17.35
N PRO A 606 4.70 -5.12 17.95
CA PRO A 606 4.91 -4.90 19.37
C PRO A 606 4.08 -5.88 20.22
N SER A 607 4.73 -6.60 21.12
CA SER A 607 4.07 -7.38 22.17
C SER A 607 3.23 -6.48 23.08
N GLY A 608 2.08 -7.00 23.49
CA GLY A 608 1.15 -6.46 24.46
C GLY A 608 -0.14 -7.29 24.54
N PRO A 609 -1.04 -7.02 25.51
CA PRO A 609 -2.23 -7.85 25.79
C PRO A 609 -3.30 -7.95 24.69
N ARG A 610 -3.06 -7.40 23.50
CA ARG A 610 -3.89 -7.56 22.28
C ARG A 610 -3.20 -8.36 21.17
N THR A 611 -1.87 -8.46 21.19
CA THR A 611 -1.03 -9.05 20.14
C THR A 611 -0.38 -10.36 20.59
N ASP A 612 -0.10 -10.50 21.89
CA ASP A 612 0.50 -11.72 22.43
C ASP A 612 -0.48 -12.89 22.56
N THR A 613 0.09 -14.10 22.50
CA THR A 613 -0.61 -15.35 22.79
C THR A 613 -0.54 -15.64 24.28
N ARG A 614 -1.68 -15.93 24.92
CA ARG A 614 -1.81 -16.08 26.37
C ARG A 614 -2.36 -17.46 26.73
N LEU A 615 -1.97 -17.96 27.90
CA LEU A 615 -2.44 -19.21 28.46
C LEU A 615 -3.13 -18.98 29.81
N ARG A 616 -4.37 -19.42 29.94
CA ARG A 616 -5.21 -19.24 31.14
C ARG A 616 -5.63 -20.59 31.73
N LEU A 617 -5.36 -20.78 33.02
CA LEU A 617 -5.68 -21.98 33.79
C LEU A 617 -7.01 -21.81 34.53
N GLU A 618 -8.06 -22.43 33.99
CA GLU A 618 -9.38 -22.49 34.60
C GLU A 618 -9.46 -23.70 35.56
N LEU A 619 -9.62 -23.42 36.86
CA LEU A 619 -9.73 -24.44 37.90
C LEU A 619 -11.19 -24.63 38.35
N PRO A 620 -11.67 -25.89 38.52
CA PRO A 620 -13.00 -26.17 39.04
C PRO A 620 -13.08 -25.88 40.54
N SER A 621 -14.31 -25.76 41.07
CA SER A 621 -14.54 -25.61 42.50
C SER A 621 -13.96 -26.77 43.30
N GLY A 622 -13.12 -26.46 44.29
CA GLY A 622 -12.46 -27.47 45.15
C GLY A 622 -11.05 -27.87 44.70
N VAL A 623 -10.54 -27.32 43.59
CA VAL A 623 -9.11 -27.36 43.22
C VAL A 623 -8.44 -26.04 43.59
N GLU A 624 -7.26 -26.12 44.20
CA GLU A 624 -6.46 -24.98 44.66
C GLU A 624 -5.13 -24.93 43.93
N LEU A 625 -4.64 -23.72 43.63
CA LEU A 625 -3.31 -23.49 43.05
C LEU A 625 -2.31 -23.22 44.17
N LEU A 626 -1.33 -24.11 44.35
CA LEU A 626 -0.31 -24.01 45.38
C LEU A 626 0.96 -23.30 44.88
N ALA A 627 1.31 -23.46 43.61
CA ALA A 627 2.39 -22.73 42.94
C ALA A 627 2.20 -22.73 41.41
N GLY A 628 2.77 -21.73 40.72
CA GLY A 628 2.53 -21.44 39.30
C GLY A 628 1.57 -20.25 39.13
N GLU A 629 1.37 -19.82 37.89
CA GLU A 629 0.55 -18.64 37.54
C GLU A 629 -0.76 -19.05 36.86
N ARG A 630 -1.84 -18.27 37.04
CA ARG A 630 -3.15 -18.58 36.43
C ARG A 630 -3.30 -18.07 35.01
N GLU A 631 -2.62 -16.98 34.69
CA GLU A 631 -2.61 -16.34 33.38
C GLU A 631 -1.16 -16.06 33.05
N LEU A 632 -0.67 -16.59 31.93
CA LEU A 632 0.69 -16.40 31.47
C LEU A 632 0.66 -15.75 30.09
N ASP A 633 1.47 -14.72 29.93
CA ASP A 633 1.81 -14.19 28.62
C ASP A 633 2.91 -15.06 27.99
N LEU A 634 2.70 -15.54 26.77
CA LEU A 634 3.66 -16.37 26.03
C LEU A 634 4.32 -15.62 24.86
N GLY A 635 4.00 -14.34 24.68
CA GLY A 635 4.46 -13.54 23.56
C GLY A 635 3.93 -14.03 22.20
N HIS A 636 4.70 -13.76 21.15
CA HIS A 636 4.50 -14.35 19.83
C HIS A 636 5.24 -15.70 19.74
N LEU A 637 4.51 -16.80 19.57
CA LEU A 637 5.11 -18.14 19.39
C LEU A 637 5.61 -18.29 17.94
N PRO A 638 6.90 -18.65 17.71
CA PRO A 638 7.44 -18.82 16.37
C PRO A 638 6.70 -19.85 15.51
N ALA A 639 6.83 -19.75 14.19
CA ALA A 639 6.40 -20.79 13.26
C ALA A 639 7.04 -22.14 13.63
N GLN A 640 6.24 -23.20 13.71
CA GLN A 640 6.65 -24.55 14.16
C GLN A 640 7.32 -24.60 15.56
N GLY A 641 7.17 -23.54 16.38
CA GLY A 641 7.84 -23.37 17.67
C GLY A 641 7.04 -23.85 18.89
N SER A 642 7.58 -23.60 20.09
CA SER A 642 6.88 -23.81 21.36
C SER A 642 7.22 -22.73 22.38
N SER A 643 6.32 -22.50 23.33
CA SER A 643 6.60 -21.72 24.53
C SER A 643 7.71 -22.37 25.37
N ALA A 644 8.18 -21.63 26.38
CA ALA A 644 8.84 -22.24 27.52
C ALA A 644 7.92 -23.27 28.21
N THR A 645 8.52 -24.19 28.97
CA THR A 645 7.81 -25.12 29.84
C THR A 645 7.21 -24.39 31.03
N ILE A 646 5.97 -24.69 31.37
CA ILE A 646 5.19 -24.07 32.43
C ILE A 646 4.82 -25.13 33.46
N ASP A 647 5.06 -24.84 34.73
CA ASP A 647 4.87 -25.74 35.87
C ASP A 647 3.77 -25.21 36.80
N TRP A 648 2.86 -26.10 37.21
CA TRP A 648 1.86 -25.84 38.23
C TRP A 648 1.86 -26.92 39.32
N LEU A 649 1.72 -26.50 40.56
CA LEU A 649 1.45 -27.35 41.70
C LEU A 649 0.01 -27.12 42.16
N LEU A 650 -0.82 -28.16 42.14
CA LEU A 650 -2.24 -28.10 42.43
C LEU A 650 -2.59 -28.95 43.66
N MET A 651 -3.58 -28.53 44.45
CA MET A 651 -4.29 -29.42 45.37
C MET A 651 -5.67 -29.76 44.78
N ALA A 652 -5.91 -31.03 44.50
CA ALA A 652 -7.09 -31.50 43.78
C ALA A 652 -7.71 -32.74 44.45
N PRO A 653 -9.05 -32.90 44.45
CA PRO A 653 -9.69 -34.21 44.51
C PRO A 653 -9.16 -35.18 43.43
N GLU A 654 -9.42 -36.47 43.56
CA GLU A 654 -9.22 -37.42 42.45
C GLU A 654 -10.29 -37.19 41.37
N ASP A 655 -9.96 -37.50 40.11
CA ASP A 655 -10.79 -37.25 38.92
C ASP A 655 -11.14 -35.77 38.67
N SER A 656 -10.27 -34.84 39.09
CA SER A 656 -10.48 -33.41 38.90
C SER A 656 -10.17 -32.98 37.47
N VAL A 657 -11.20 -32.56 36.73
CA VAL A 657 -11.03 -31.96 35.40
C VAL A 657 -10.85 -30.45 35.51
N PHE A 658 -9.75 -29.95 34.98
CA PHE A 658 -9.47 -28.51 34.84
C PHE A 658 -9.17 -28.20 33.37
N SER A 659 -9.08 -26.91 33.02
CA SER A 659 -8.91 -26.50 31.63
C SER A 659 -7.75 -25.52 31.45
N LEU A 660 -6.94 -25.76 30.41
CA LEU A 660 -5.99 -24.81 29.86
C LEU A 660 -6.62 -24.17 28.62
N VAL A 661 -6.84 -22.86 28.67
CA VAL A 661 -7.39 -22.06 27.59
C VAL A 661 -6.27 -21.24 26.95
N ILE A 662 -6.02 -21.47 25.65
CA ILE A 662 -5.13 -20.64 24.85
C ILE A 662 -5.97 -19.54 24.20
N GLU A 663 -5.55 -18.29 24.37
CA GLU A 663 -6.07 -17.13 23.66
C GLU A 663 -4.97 -16.57 22.74
N SER A 664 -5.31 -16.28 21.49
CA SER A 664 -4.41 -15.68 20.49
C SER A 664 -5.21 -14.72 19.62
N PRO A 665 -4.62 -13.61 19.12
CA PRO A 665 -5.26 -12.77 18.13
C PRO A 665 -5.31 -13.40 16.74
N TRP A 666 -4.51 -14.43 16.47
CA TRP A 666 -4.38 -15.05 15.14
C TRP A 666 -5.07 -16.43 15.02
N ALA A 667 -5.58 -16.97 16.12
CA ALA A 667 -6.24 -18.28 16.15
C ALA A 667 -7.51 -18.24 17.02
N ALA A 668 -8.48 -19.08 16.70
CA ALA A 668 -9.65 -19.28 17.56
C ALA A 668 -9.22 -19.83 18.94
N PRO A 669 -9.88 -19.44 20.05
CA PRO A 669 -9.48 -19.89 21.39
C PRO A 669 -9.54 -21.41 21.53
N LEU A 670 -8.45 -22.03 21.99
CA LEU A 670 -8.41 -23.47 22.24
C LEU A 670 -8.60 -23.76 23.72
N LYS A 671 -9.64 -24.52 24.08
CA LYS A 671 -9.82 -25.06 25.43
C LYS A 671 -9.41 -26.53 25.46
N LYS A 672 -8.34 -26.85 26.20
CA LYS A 672 -7.87 -28.21 26.47
C LYS A 672 -8.24 -28.62 27.89
N GLU A 673 -9.05 -29.66 28.03
CA GLU A 673 -9.32 -30.29 29.32
C GLU A 673 -8.26 -31.34 29.66
N ILE A 674 -7.90 -31.42 30.94
CA ILE A 674 -6.95 -32.38 31.53
C ILE A 674 -7.56 -32.87 32.85
N ARG A 675 -7.35 -34.16 33.18
CA ARG A 675 -7.97 -34.85 34.33
C ARG A 675 -6.89 -35.39 35.25
N LEU A 676 -6.92 -34.99 36.53
CA LEU A 676 -5.96 -35.37 37.58
C LEU A 676 -6.56 -36.24 38.68
#